data_AF-A0A517XUC5-F1
#
_entry.id   AF-A0A517XUC5-F1
#
_cell.length_a   1.000
_cell.length_b   1.000
_cell.length_c   1.000
_cell.angle_alpha   90.00
_cell.angle_beta   90.00
_cell.angle_gamma   90.00
#
_symmetry.space_group_name_H-M   'P 1'
#
loop_
_entity.id
_entity.type
_entity.pdbx_description
1 polymer ?
#
loop_
_entity_poly.entity_id
_entity_poly.type
_entity_poly.pdbx_seq_one_letter_code
_entity_poly.pdbx_strand_id
1 'polypeptide(L)'
;MTDGGPRGRVKLGELADAVLADVDPVVHAGFVADLALVTRTEEAVTAVADRFLAEGDRGRLVFLEWLTRLRVRIPEAVRPQVLTVLGDSRLPDDLRVRAAARALRSGRTSRSLLISVVESLTAGLSPLDSLARLRAVQARLRRSKALDALIDRRERRLRLTCPRCTARLGLAAMARHLFETHGLILDRGRARRPETLAKARRKRYAAARDTTALDEAAALSTAAALRAWAARTRPAPSDVPSLLDDAAGRGCGLCPRCFAERPPSVSPLPPPLTLADGRLCGDGYAVEVSGPDGLRTCTVTTPAGVVRSGLDGRRAIGPRAVGVAAAAAVLVVGGVLSLPVTVVVGLSVTSYLAARVLRGPMATAGERAVDRAWSDLVPRIRPGPAFDHFLTRLCRVSAGHPNTEARAGHLSEPRDLAARAAARFLQAEDAARHGVDRTGAIGDLLSAGLRGDAGVTFAEYVTELFLAGRPSPGAVARLRVLALDGAFAAGFTPRGLTDVWAACPNFRALTDVVPLSRLGVQYGVWDWTKQPPWESVAGTGTVFELARVAPTLAGRLLHEHPDLLLYHRPPQAVDEAHGWVLVTARGVVVGGKLVADPDAELRVEGGRLVGSATLVFGPHRLALPRRPPATFLTTLRQLLRVRAEQLLPRLDVALAPGPTHPALASLANRCGCGAGVFITPGRVGRVARFGPT
;
A
#
# COMPACT_ATOMS: atom_id res chain seq x y z
N MET A 1 -31.71 11.06 43.92
CA MET A 1 -32.75 10.63 44.86
C MET A 1 -32.09 10.39 46.21
N THR A 2 -32.14 11.39 47.08
CA THR A 2 -31.56 11.39 48.43
C THR A 2 -32.62 11.97 49.35
N ASP A 3 -33.63 11.17 49.68
CA ASP A 3 -34.57 11.48 50.76
C ASP A 3 -33.87 11.22 52.10
N GLY A 4 -33.15 12.24 52.55
CA GLY A 4 -32.51 12.30 53.85
C GLY A 4 -33.51 12.67 54.95
N GLY A 5 -34.60 11.92 55.08
CA GLY A 5 -35.45 12.00 56.27
C GLY A 5 -34.65 11.59 57.51
N PRO A 6 -34.84 12.23 58.68
CA PRO A 6 -34.15 11.87 59.91
C PRO A 6 -34.50 10.43 60.26
N ARG A 7 -33.60 9.50 59.92
CA ARG A 7 -33.70 8.11 60.36
C ARG A 7 -33.77 8.16 61.89
N GLY A 8 -34.88 7.69 62.45
CA GLY A 8 -35.03 7.52 63.89
C GLY A 8 -33.80 6.80 64.46
N ARG A 9 -33.51 6.98 65.75
CA ARG A 9 -32.36 6.32 66.40
C ARG A 9 -32.46 4.80 66.25
N VAL A 10 -31.95 4.26 65.15
CA VAL A 10 -31.90 2.82 64.89
C VAL A 10 -30.84 2.24 65.83
N LYS A 11 -31.22 1.23 66.61
CA LYS A 11 -30.28 0.61 67.53
C LYS A 11 -29.24 -0.15 66.71
N LEU A 12 -27.99 -0.18 67.18
CA LEU A 12 -26.89 -0.86 66.48
C LEU A 12 -27.20 -2.33 66.16
N GLY A 13 -27.93 -3.02 67.05
CA GLY A 13 -28.38 -4.39 66.84
C GLY A 13 -29.37 -4.54 65.68
N GLU A 14 -30.33 -3.62 65.53
CA GLU A 14 -31.31 -3.65 64.44
C GLU A 14 -30.64 -3.46 63.06
N LEU A 15 -29.61 -2.61 62.98
CA LEU A 15 -28.80 -2.48 61.77
C LEU A 15 -27.99 -3.74 61.47
N ALA A 16 -27.42 -4.40 62.49
CA ALA A 16 -26.70 -5.65 62.30
C ALA A 16 -27.64 -6.76 61.80
N ASP A 17 -28.85 -6.87 62.36
CA ASP A 17 -29.86 -7.83 61.95
C ASP A 17 -30.37 -7.53 60.52
N ALA A 18 -30.55 -6.25 60.17
CA ALA A 18 -30.94 -5.85 58.81
C ALA A 18 -29.85 -6.18 57.76
N VAL A 19 -28.57 -6.09 58.13
CA VAL A 19 -27.46 -6.52 57.26
C VAL A 19 -27.47 -8.04 57.09
N LEU A 20 -27.79 -8.79 58.14
CA LEU A 20 -27.84 -10.25 58.10
C LEU A 20 -29.07 -10.78 57.36
N ALA A 21 -30.16 -10.02 57.25
CA ALA A 21 -31.35 -10.39 56.49
C ALA A 21 -31.06 -10.60 54.99
N ASP A 22 -31.86 -11.43 54.33
CA ASP A 22 -31.66 -11.87 52.95
C ASP A 22 -32.11 -10.84 51.91
N VAL A 23 -31.28 -9.80 51.73
CA VAL A 23 -31.57 -8.66 50.88
C VAL A 23 -30.66 -8.63 49.65
N ASP A 24 -31.17 -8.03 48.57
CA ASP A 24 -30.46 -7.67 47.33
C ASP A 24 -28.99 -7.22 47.58
N PRO A 25 -28.00 -7.73 46.82
CA PRO A 25 -26.58 -7.40 46.99
C PRO A 25 -26.26 -5.89 47.03
N VAL A 26 -27.02 -5.07 46.29
CA VAL A 26 -26.82 -3.61 46.25
C VAL A 26 -27.29 -2.97 47.55
N VAL A 27 -28.43 -3.41 48.07
CA VAL A 27 -29.02 -2.95 49.33
C VAL A 27 -28.16 -3.41 50.50
N HIS A 28 -27.66 -4.65 50.44
CA HIS A 28 -26.71 -5.21 51.40
C HIS A 28 -25.44 -4.37 51.51
N ALA A 29 -24.84 -3.98 50.37
CA ALA A 29 -23.68 -3.09 50.36
C ALA A 29 -23.97 -1.73 50.99
N GLY A 30 -25.18 -1.17 50.83
CA GLY A 30 -25.59 0.08 51.50
C GLY A 30 -25.61 -0.05 53.02
N PHE A 31 -26.31 -1.06 53.54
CA PHE A 31 -26.45 -1.27 54.99
C PHE A 31 -25.12 -1.56 55.68
N VAL A 32 -24.22 -2.32 55.05
CA VAL A 32 -22.88 -2.60 55.61
C VAL A 32 -22.05 -1.30 55.72
N ALA A 33 -22.18 -0.36 54.77
CA ALA A 33 -21.53 0.95 54.88
C ALA A 33 -22.10 1.77 56.04
N ASP A 34 -23.43 1.84 56.15
CA ASP A 34 -24.11 2.59 57.21
C ASP A 34 -23.75 2.05 58.60
N LEU A 35 -23.75 0.72 58.76
CA LEU A 35 -23.35 0.08 60.00
C LEU A 35 -21.89 0.42 60.36
N ALA A 36 -20.96 0.32 59.41
CA ALA A 36 -19.56 0.65 59.63
C ALA A 36 -19.33 2.14 59.98
N LEU A 37 -20.21 3.04 59.52
CA LEU A 37 -20.16 4.47 59.82
C LEU A 37 -20.66 4.79 61.24
N VAL A 38 -21.66 4.04 61.73
CA VAL A 38 -22.23 4.22 63.08
C VAL A 38 -21.46 3.46 64.16
N THR A 39 -20.68 2.42 63.82
CA THR A 39 -19.77 1.76 64.77
C THR A 39 -18.60 2.69 65.11
N ARG A 40 -18.71 3.44 66.22
CA ARG A 40 -17.73 4.47 66.64
C ARG A 40 -16.85 4.08 67.82
N THR A 41 -17.19 3.04 68.58
CA THR A 41 -16.47 2.61 69.80
C THR A 41 -15.93 1.20 69.66
N GLU A 42 -14.86 0.88 70.40
CA GLU A 42 -14.28 -0.46 70.41
C GLU A 42 -15.26 -1.51 70.95
N GLU A 43 -16.03 -1.21 71.98
CA GLU A 43 -17.09 -2.09 72.50
C GLU A 43 -18.17 -2.40 71.45
N ALA A 44 -18.54 -1.41 70.62
CA ALA A 44 -19.51 -1.60 69.55
C ALA A 44 -18.95 -2.49 68.44
N VAL A 45 -17.64 -2.42 68.17
CA VAL A 45 -16.98 -3.33 67.24
C VAL A 45 -17.05 -4.77 67.77
N THR A 46 -16.80 -5.00 69.06
CA THR A 46 -16.89 -6.34 69.67
C THR A 46 -18.31 -6.90 69.60
N ALA A 47 -19.31 -6.12 70.01
CA ALA A 47 -20.70 -6.56 70.00
C ALA A 47 -21.21 -6.93 68.59
N VAL A 48 -20.85 -6.12 67.57
CA VAL A 48 -21.22 -6.41 66.17
C VAL A 48 -20.46 -7.61 65.61
N ALA A 49 -19.19 -7.77 65.97
CA ALA A 49 -18.39 -8.92 65.57
C ALA A 49 -18.98 -10.23 66.10
N ASP A 50 -19.28 -10.30 67.40
CA ASP A 50 -19.86 -11.48 68.03
C ASP A 50 -21.21 -11.84 67.39
N ARG A 51 -22.04 -10.81 67.11
CA ARG A 51 -23.32 -10.99 66.42
C ARG A 51 -23.16 -11.58 65.03
N PHE A 52 -22.25 -11.06 64.21
CA PHE A 52 -22.02 -11.59 62.87
C PHE A 52 -21.46 -13.01 62.89
N LEU A 53 -20.53 -13.31 63.81
CA LEU A 53 -19.89 -14.62 63.84
C LEU A 53 -20.81 -15.74 64.34
N ALA A 54 -21.89 -15.39 65.07
CA ALA A 54 -22.93 -16.34 65.46
C ALA A 54 -23.74 -16.88 64.28
N GLU A 55 -23.81 -16.14 63.16
CA GLU A 55 -24.63 -16.48 61.98
C GLU A 55 -23.90 -17.35 60.93
N GLY A 56 -22.85 -18.07 61.34
CA GLY A 56 -22.14 -19.03 60.50
C GLY A 56 -21.43 -18.43 59.28
N ASP A 57 -21.45 -19.14 58.15
CA ASP A 57 -20.67 -18.79 56.94
C ASP A 57 -21.11 -17.45 56.31
N ARG A 58 -22.42 -17.16 56.33
CA ARG A 58 -22.99 -15.88 55.87
C ARG A 58 -22.46 -14.74 56.74
N GLY A 59 -22.58 -14.90 58.05
CA GLY A 59 -22.10 -13.94 59.03
C GLY A 59 -20.61 -13.62 58.90
N ARG A 60 -19.78 -14.62 58.59
CA ARG A 60 -18.34 -14.42 58.31
C ARG A 60 -18.07 -13.54 57.08
N LEU A 61 -18.84 -13.71 56.00
CA LEU A 61 -18.71 -12.90 54.79
C LEU A 61 -19.05 -11.43 55.09
N VAL A 62 -20.20 -11.21 55.73
CA VAL A 62 -20.66 -9.90 56.18
C VAL A 62 -19.66 -9.25 57.12
N PHE A 63 -19.12 -10.01 58.08
CA PHE A 63 -18.12 -9.56 59.02
C PHE A 63 -16.87 -9.03 58.32
N LEU A 64 -16.33 -9.75 57.33
CA LEU A 64 -15.17 -9.24 56.57
C LEU A 64 -15.53 -7.98 55.77
N GLU A 65 -16.69 -7.94 55.14
CA GLU A 65 -17.11 -6.77 54.36
C GLU A 65 -17.25 -5.52 55.23
N TRP A 66 -17.93 -5.65 56.36
CA TRP A 66 -18.03 -4.61 57.37
C TRP A 66 -16.65 -4.19 57.90
N LEU A 67 -15.79 -5.17 58.21
CA LEU A 67 -14.43 -4.92 58.70
C LEU A 67 -13.65 -4.04 57.73
N THR A 68 -13.76 -4.26 56.42
CA THR A 68 -13.04 -3.46 55.41
C THR A 68 -13.40 -1.97 55.41
N ARG A 69 -14.57 -1.63 55.95
CA ARG A 69 -15.16 -0.28 55.92
C ARG A 69 -15.07 0.45 57.26
N LEU A 70 -14.78 -0.27 58.35
CA LEU A 70 -14.63 0.32 59.69
C LEU A 70 -13.63 1.46 59.70
N ARG A 71 -13.92 2.52 60.45
CA ARG A 71 -12.99 3.64 60.71
C ARG A 71 -12.27 3.55 62.05
N VAL A 72 -12.86 2.83 63.01
CA VAL A 72 -12.33 2.63 64.35
C VAL A 72 -11.19 1.60 64.35
N ARG A 73 -10.37 1.61 65.39
CA ARG A 73 -9.36 0.57 65.64
C ARG A 73 -10.05 -0.77 65.94
N ILE A 74 -9.46 -1.88 65.48
CA ILE A 74 -9.97 -3.21 65.82
C ILE A 74 -9.56 -3.52 67.26
N PRO A 75 -10.52 -3.77 68.18
CA PRO A 75 -10.26 -4.11 69.57
C PRO A 75 -9.40 -5.36 69.69
N GLU A 76 -8.59 -5.46 70.75
CA GLU A 76 -7.76 -6.66 71.05
C GLU A 76 -8.60 -7.95 71.06
N ALA A 77 -9.80 -7.88 71.66
CA ALA A 77 -10.74 -8.99 71.81
C ALA A 77 -11.23 -9.58 70.47
N VAL A 78 -11.34 -8.75 69.43
CA VAL A 78 -11.86 -9.15 68.11
C VAL A 78 -10.75 -9.69 67.19
N ARG A 79 -9.47 -9.47 67.52
CA ARG A 79 -8.35 -9.91 66.68
C ARG A 79 -8.31 -11.43 66.44
N PRO A 80 -8.49 -12.30 67.44
CA PRO A 80 -8.51 -13.75 67.20
C PRO A 80 -9.58 -14.16 66.19
N GLN A 81 -10.76 -13.54 66.27
CA GLN A 81 -11.87 -13.79 65.35
C GLN A 81 -11.53 -13.36 63.93
N VAL A 82 -10.93 -12.17 63.75
CA VAL A 82 -10.43 -11.70 62.44
C VAL A 82 -9.43 -12.70 61.86
N LEU A 83 -8.48 -13.19 62.67
CA LEU A 83 -7.49 -14.15 62.23
C LEU A 83 -8.12 -15.50 61.81
N THR A 84 -9.10 -15.99 62.55
CA THR A 84 -9.84 -17.20 62.20
C THR A 84 -10.59 -17.04 60.88
N VAL A 85 -11.32 -15.94 60.69
CA VAL A 85 -12.10 -15.70 59.46
C VAL A 85 -11.19 -15.41 58.26
N LEU A 86 -10.07 -14.72 58.46
CA LEU A 86 -9.06 -14.54 57.41
C LEU A 86 -8.43 -15.87 56.96
N GLY A 87 -8.41 -16.89 57.81
CA GLY A 87 -7.95 -18.25 57.50
C GLY A 87 -8.94 -19.08 56.67
N ASP A 88 -10.20 -18.68 56.61
CA ASP A 88 -11.24 -19.44 55.91
C ASP A 88 -11.08 -19.33 54.39
N SER A 89 -10.77 -20.45 53.73
CA SER A 89 -10.57 -20.53 52.29
C SER A 89 -11.86 -20.51 51.48
N ARG A 90 -13.02 -20.66 52.12
CA ARG A 90 -14.33 -20.59 51.46
C ARG A 90 -14.73 -19.16 51.10
N LEU A 91 -14.14 -18.17 51.77
CA LEU A 91 -14.47 -16.76 51.58
C LEU A 91 -13.74 -16.14 50.37
N PRO A 92 -14.34 -15.17 49.67
CA PRO A 92 -13.74 -14.53 48.51
C PRO A 92 -12.36 -13.93 48.80
N ASP A 93 -11.40 -14.25 47.94
CA ASP A 93 -10.00 -13.88 48.12
C ASP A 93 -9.77 -12.37 48.22
N ASP A 94 -10.45 -11.59 47.38
CA ASP A 94 -10.34 -10.14 47.38
C ASP A 94 -10.81 -9.54 48.71
N LEU A 95 -11.90 -10.09 49.27
CA LEU A 95 -12.48 -9.65 50.52
C LEU A 95 -11.52 -9.91 51.69
N ARG A 96 -10.95 -11.11 51.75
CA ARG A 96 -9.91 -11.49 52.74
C ARG A 96 -8.69 -10.56 52.65
N VAL A 97 -8.22 -10.23 51.45
CA VAL A 97 -7.08 -9.30 51.26
C VAL A 97 -7.42 -7.89 51.74
N ARG A 98 -8.61 -7.36 51.39
CA ARG A 98 -9.04 -6.03 51.86
C ARG A 98 -9.16 -6.00 53.38
N ALA A 99 -9.71 -7.06 53.97
CA ALA A 99 -9.90 -7.19 55.42
C ALA A 99 -8.55 -7.29 56.15
N ALA A 100 -7.61 -8.09 55.65
CA ALA A 100 -6.25 -8.19 56.17
C ALA A 100 -5.52 -6.83 56.11
N ALA A 101 -5.60 -6.13 54.96
CA ALA A 101 -5.02 -4.80 54.81
C ALA A 101 -5.67 -3.79 55.78
N ARG A 102 -6.97 -3.91 56.07
CA ARG A 102 -7.65 -3.06 57.05
C ARG A 102 -7.23 -3.37 58.49
N ALA A 103 -7.09 -4.65 58.83
CA ALA A 103 -6.62 -5.09 60.13
C ALA A 103 -5.20 -4.57 60.42
N LEU A 104 -4.29 -4.70 59.45
CA LEU A 104 -2.92 -4.18 59.55
C LEU A 104 -2.86 -2.65 59.64
N ARG A 105 -3.80 -1.92 59.02
CA ARG A 105 -3.93 -0.45 59.16
C ARG A 105 -4.48 -0.01 60.51
N SER A 106 -5.31 -0.84 61.15
CA SER A 106 -6.03 -0.48 62.37
C SER A 106 -5.16 -0.50 63.63
N GLY A 107 -4.15 -1.37 63.67
CA GLY A 107 -3.25 -1.49 64.82
C GLY A 107 -2.00 -0.63 64.69
N ARG A 108 -1.40 -0.26 65.82
CA ARG A 108 0.06 -0.05 65.86
C ARG A 108 0.66 -1.37 65.37
N THR A 109 1.29 -1.38 64.21
CA THR A 109 1.73 -2.61 63.53
C THR A 109 2.76 -3.34 64.38
N SER A 110 2.30 -4.14 65.34
CA SER A 110 3.14 -5.03 66.10
C SER A 110 3.58 -6.15 65.18
N ARG A 111 4.84 -6.56 65.31
CA ARG A 111 5.39 -7.66 64.53
C ARG A 111 4.60 -8.96 64.71
N SER A 112 4.04 -9.19 65.91
CA SER A 112 3.19 -10.34 66.20
C SER A 112 1.90 -10.34 65.38
N LEU A 113 1.16 -9.21 65.35
CA LEU A 113 -0.08 -9.12 64.57
C LEU A 113 0.17 -9.32 63.07
N LEU A 114 1.26 -8.74 62.55
CA LEU A 114 1.65 -8.94 61.16
C LEU A 114 1.88 -10.42 60.84
N ILE A 115 2.62 -11.13 61.69
CA ILE A 115 2.91 -12.56 61.51
C ILE A 115 1.60 -13.36 61.55
N SER A 116 0.73 -13.14 62.53
CA SER A 116 -0.53 -13.88 62.63
C SER A 116 -1.46 -13.62 61.44
N VAL A 117 -1.59 -12.38 60.98
CA VAL A 117 -2.39 -12.06 59.79
C VAL A 117 -1.82 -12.74 58.53
N VAL A 118 -0.49 -12.73 58.38
CA VAL A 118 0.19 -13.39 57.27
C VAL A 118 -0.02 -14.91 57.32
N GLU A 119 0.09 -15.53 58.49
CA GLU A 119 -0.12 -16.97 58.68
C GLU A 119 -1.56 -17.36 58.37
N SER A 120 -2.55 -16.68 58.94
CA SER A 120 -3.97 -16.92 58.64
C SER A 120 -4.27 -16.73 57.16
N LEU A 121 -3.87 -15.61 56.57
CA LEU A 121 -4.19 -15.30 55.17
C LEU A 121 -3.52 -16.26 54.18
N THR A 122 -2.38 -16.84 54.56
CA THR A 122 -1.61 -17.77 53.71
C THR A 122 -1.77 -19.24 54.07
N ALA A 123 -2.60 -19.56 55.07
CA ALA A 123 -2.88 -20.92 55.48
C ALA A 123 -3.46 -21.75 54.31
N GLY A 124 -2.90 -22.93 54.08
CA GLY A 124 -3.32 -23.85 53.02
C GLY A 124 -2.99 -23.41 51.59
N LEU A 125 -2.33 -22.26 51.39
CA LEU A 125 -1.95 -21.79 50.07
C LEU A 125 -0.57 -22.33 49.66
N SER A 126 -0.36 -22.53 48.36
CA SER A 126 0.99 -22.80 47.85
C SER A 126 1.93 -21.63 48.18
N PRO A 127 3.26 -21.85 48.26
CA PRO A 127 4.21 -20.77 48.52
C PRO A 127 4.11 -19.58 47.54
N LEU A 128 3.75 -19.87 46.28
CA LEU A 128 3.52 -18.86 45.24
C LEU A 128 2.22 -18.08 45.47
N ASP A 129 1.12 -18.77 45.72
CA ASP A 129 -0.19 -18.14 45.97
C ASP A 129 -0.14 -17.31 47.26
N SER A 130 0.59 -17.80 48.26
CA SER A 130 0.92 -17.08 49.48
C SER A 130 1.64 -15.76 49.16
N LEU A 131 2.69 -15.78 48.34
CA LEU A 131 3.44 -14.58 47.98
C LEU A 131 2.57 -13.59 47.18
N ALA A 132 1.78 -14.09 46.23
CA ALA A 132 0.85 -13.28 45.45
C ALA A 132 -0.19 -12.61 46.35
N ARG A 133 -0.72 -13.34 47.33
CA ARG A 133 -1.67 -12.84 48.33
C ARG A 133 -1.07 -11.72 49.18
N LEU A 134 0.18 -11.89 49.62
CA LEU A 134 0.89 -10.88 50.40
C LEU A 134 1.16 -9.60 49.60
N ARG A 135 1.55 -9.72 48.32
CA ARG A 135 1.69 -8.56 47.43
C ARG A 135 0.36 -7.82 47.21
N ALA A 136 -0.76 -8.56 47.12
CA ALA A 136 -2.08 -7.95 47.04
C ALA A 136 -2.44 -7.15 48.31
N VAL A 137 -2.02 -7.62 49.50
CA VAL A 137 -2.14 -6.85 50.75
C VAL A 137 -1.23 -5.62 50.71
N GLN A 138 0.03 -5.79 50.31
CA GLN A 138 1.04 -4.72 50.20
C GLN A 138 0.55 -3.56 49.32
N ALA A 139 -0.03 -3.87 48.15
CA ALA A 139 -0.57 -2.88 47.23
C ALA A 139 -1.71 -2.01 47.82
N ARG A 140 -2.35 -2.46 48.90
CA ARG A 140 -3.43 -1.75 49.59
C ARG A 140 -2.96 -0.99 50.83
N LEU A 141 -1.68 -1.10 51.20
CA LEU A 141 -1.07 -0.41 52.32
C LEU A 141 -0.25 0.78 51.81
N ARG A 142 -0.33 1.93 52.49
CA ARG A 142 0.38 3.16 52.09
C ARG A 142 1.91 3.06 52.21
N ARG A 143 2.44 2.06 52.94
CA ARG A 143 3.85 1.54 53.01
C ARG A 143 3.99 0.71 54.30
N SER A 144 4.65 -0.45 54.27
CA SER A 144 4.90 -1.27 55.48
C SER A 144 6.23 -2.03 55.36
N LYS A 145 7.31 -1.44 55.92
CA LYS A 145 8.67 -2.03 55.88
C LYS A 145 8.71 -3.47 56.40
N ALA A 146 7.89 -3.79 57.40
CA ALA A 146 7.84 -5.12 58.00
C ALA A 146 7.19 -6.16 57.05
N LEU A 147 6.13 -5.77 56.33
CA LEU A 147 5.53 -6.63 55.31
C LEU A 147 6.47 -6.80 54.11
N ASP A 148 7.12 -5.71 53.68
CA ASP A 148 8.11 -5.73 52.60
C ASP A 148 9.25 -6.72 52.93
N ALA A 149 9.82 -6.63 54.12
CA ALA A 149 10.88 -7.54 54.57
C ALA A 149 10.43 -9.02 54.66
N LEU A 150 9.15 -9.28 54.98
CA LEU A 150 8.57 -10.62 54.98
C LEU A 150 8.39 -11.15 53.55
N ILE A 151 7.91 -10.32 52.63
CA ILE A 151 7.76 -10.64 51.21
C ILE A 151 9.13 -10.98 50.62
N ASP A 152 10.14 -10.13 50.84
CA ASP A 152 11.51 -10.34 50.35
C ASP A 152 12.14 -11.62 50.91
N ARG A 153 11.86 -11.94 52.18
CA ARG A 153 12.35 -13.17 52.81
C ARG A 153 11.69 -14.41 52.20
N ARG A 154 10.38 -14.38 51.97
CA ARG A 154 9.65 -15.48 51.32
C ARG A 154 10.08 -15.65 49.87
N GLU A 155 10.25 -14.56 49.12
CA GLU A 155 10.70 -14.59 47.73
C GLU A 155 12.12 -15.17 47.58
N ARG A 156 13.05 -14.82 48.48
CA ARG A 156 14.40 -15.41 48.50
C ARG A 156 14.42 -16.91 48.77
N ARG A 157 13.49 -17.39 49.60
CA ARG A 157 13.35 -18.82 49.95
C ARG A 157 12.60 -19.62 48.89
N LEU A 158 11.76 -18.96 48.08
CA LEU A 158 10.98 -19.62 47.05
C LEU A 158 11.91 -20.11 45.94
N ARG A 159 12.07 -21.44 45.86
CA ARG A 159 12.74 -22.12 44.74
C ARG A 159 11.69 -22.76 43.87
N LEU A 160 11.62 -22.33 42.61
CA LEU A 160 10.77 -22.92 41.60
C LEU A 160 11.59 -23.94 40.81
N THR A 161 10.93 -25.01 40.39
CA THR A 161 11.53 -26.02 39.49
C THR A 161 11.05 -25.74 38.08
N CYS A 162 11.97 -25.61 37.12
CA CYS A 162 11.63 -25.39 35.73
C CYS A 162 10.92 -26.65 35.17
N PRO A 163 9.73 -26.52 34.55
CA PRO A 163 9.00 -27.68 34.03
C PRO A 163 9.63 -28.30 32.77
N ARG A 164 10.67 -27.69 32.19
CA ARG A 164 11.36 -28.17 30.99
C ARG A 164 12.70 -28.83 31.28
N CYS A 165 13.54 -28.19 32.10
CA CYS A 165 14.92 -28.62 32.34
C CYS A 165 15.23 -28.93 33.80
N THR A 166 14.20 -28.94 34.67
CA THR A 166 14.28 -29.23 36.13
C THR A 166 15.19 -28.30 36.96
N ALA A 167 15.79 -27.26 36.37
CA ALA A 167 16.57 -26.26 37.08
C ALA A 167 15.77 -25.66 38.26
N ARG A 168 16.42 -25.53 39.42
CA ARG A 168 15.83 -24.95 40.63
C ARG A 168 16.36 -23.55 40.87
N LEU A 169 15.52 -22.55 40.67
CA LEU A 169 15.92 -21.14 40.71
C LEU A 169 14.98 -20.32 41.59
N GLY A 170 15.45 -19.18 42.10
CA GLY A 170 14.59 -18.18 42.73
C GLY A 170 13.59 -17.57 41.73
N LEU A 171 12.53 -16.92 42.20
CA LEU A 171 11.44 -16.42 41.35
C LEU A 171 11.92 -15.55 40.18
N ALA A 172 12.74 -14.53 40.46
CA ALA A 172 13.27 -13.62 39.43
C ALA A 172 14.20 -14.34 38.43
N ALA A 173 15.09 -15.20 38.94
CA ALA A 173 15.98 -15.99 38.10
C ALA A 173 15.21 -17.01 37.24
N MET A 174 14.12 -17.58 37.77
CA MET A 174 13.24 -18.49 37.04
C MET A 174 12.48 -17.78 35.92
N ALA A 175 11.94 -16.59 36.17
CA ALA A 175 11.25 -15.81 35.14
C ALA A 175 12.20 -15.49 33.97
N ARG A 176 13.43 -15.05 34.28
CA ARG A 176 14.47 -14.80 33.27
C ARG A 176 14.85 -16.08 32.52
N HIS A 177 15.13 -17.17 33.24
CA HIS A 177 15.48 -18.46 32.66
C HIS A 177 14.38 -19.02 31.75
N LEU A 178 13.11 -18.95 32.15
CA LEU A 178 11.99 -19.38 31.32
C LEU A 178 11.90 -18.58 30.03
N PHE A 179 12.12 -17.26 30.10
CA PHE A 179 12.06 -16.39 28.92
C PHE A 179 13.25 -16.63 27.98
N GLU A 180 14.48 -16.57 28.50
CA GLU A 180 15.71 -16.64 27.70
C GLU A 180 16.00 -18.06 27.18
N THR A 181 15.81 -19.09 28.01
CA THR A 181 16.17 -20.47 27.65
C THR A 181 15.03 -21.22 26.97
N HIS A 182 13.77 -20.87 27.26
CA HIS A 182 12.61 -21.66 26.81
C HIS A 182 11.52 -20.86 26.09
N GLY A 183 11.63 -19.52 26.00
CA GLY A 183 10.58 -18.67 25.41
C GLY A 183 9.24 -18.74 26.16
N LEU A 184 9.27 -19.04 27.46
CA LEU A 184 8.09 -19.14 28.33
C LEU A 184 8.00 -17.95 29.27
N ILE A 185 6.77 -17.61 29.69
CA ILE A 185 6.51 -16.56 30.67
C ILE A 185 5.91 -17.18 31.91
N LEU A 186 6.38 -16.74 33.08
CA LEU A 186 5.86 -17.16 34.36
C LEU A 186 4.60 -16.34 34.70
N ASP A 187 3.42 -16.93 34.51
CA ASP A 187 2.13 -16.31 34.86
C ASP A 187 1.51 -17.05 36.04
N ARG A 188 1.34 -16.33 37.16
CA ARG A 188 0.79 -16.88 38.43
C ARG A 188 1.47 -18.20 38.83
N GLY A 189 2.80 -18.24 38.73
CA GLY A 189 3.59 -19.41 39.12
C GLY A 189 3.58 -20.57 38.13
N ARG A 190 2.86 -20.47 37.00
CA ARG A 190 2.86 -21.47 35.94
C ARG A 190 3.61 -20.95 34.72
N ALA A 191 4.51 -21.75 34.16
CA ALA A 191 5.15 -21.43 32.89
C ALA A 191 4.13 -21.60 31.76
N ARG A 192 3.86 -20.52 31.02
CA ARG A 192 2.93 -20.51 29.89
C ARG A 192 3.63 -19.96 28.66
N ARG A 193 3.16 -20.40 27.49
CA ARG A 193 3.58 -19.82 26.22
C ARG A 193 3.01 -18.40 26.06
N PRO A 194 3.79 -17.40 25.64
CA PRO A 194 3.34 -16.03 25.44
C PRO A 194 2.07 -15.94 24.58
N GLU A 195 1.98 -16.75 23.51
CA GLU A 195 0.85 -16.72 22.58
C GLU A 195 -0.46 -17.18 23.23
N THR A 196 -0.37 -18.13 24.18
CA THR A 196 -1.54 -18.64 24.91
C THR A 196 -2.06 -17.57 25.87
N LEU A 197 -1.16 -16.85 26.53
CA LEU A 197 -1.52 -15.72 27.38
C LEU A 197 -2.13 -14.59 26.56
N ALA A 198 -1.48 -14.17 25.46
CA ALA A 198 -2.00 -13.15 24.57
C ALA A 198 -3.38 -13.51 24.00
N LYS A 199 -3.64 -14.80 23.70
CA LYS A 199 -4.97 -15.27 23.27
C LYS A 199 -6.01 -15.13 24.39
N ALA A 200 -5.66 -15.52 25.62
CA ALA A 200 -6.55 -15.38 26.78
C ALA A 200 -6.87 -13.91 27.09
N ARG A 201 -5.88 -13.03 27.05
CA ARG A 201 -6.05 -11.59 27.25
C ARG A 201 -6.90 -10.94 26.15
N ARG A 202 -6.70 -11.32 24.88
CA ARG A 202 -7.60 -10.92 23.77
C ARG A 202 -9.03 -11.39 23.95
N LYS A 203 -9.25 -12.61 24.45
CA LYS A 203 -10.60 -13.11 24.78
C LYS A 203 -11.25 -12.25 25.88
N ARG A 204 -10.47 -11.82 26.88
CA ARG A 204 -10.94 -10.91 27.92
C ARG A 204 -11.29 -9.53 27.37
N TYR A 205 -10.46 -8.96 26.50
CA TYR A 205 -10.78 -7.71 25.79
C TYR A 205 -12.06 -7.85 24.96
N ALA A 206 -12.23 -8.94 24.21
CA ALA A 206 -13.44 -9.16 23.41
C ALA A 206 -14.72 -9.23 24.28
N ALA A 207 -14.63 -9.80 25.49
CA ALA A 207 -15.76 -9.94 26.41
C ALA A 207 -16.07 -8.65 27.20
N ALA A 208 -15.04 -7.97 27.71
CA ALA A 208 -15.20 -6.85 28.66
C ALA A 208 -14.84 -5.48 28.09
N ARG A 209 -14.31 -5.41 26.86
CA ARG A 209 -13.75 -4.20 26.22
C ARG A 209 -12.68 -3.47 27.05
N ASP A 210 -12.00 -4.22 27.92
CA ASP A 210 -10.91 -3.74 28.76
C ASP A 210 -9.62 -3.54 27.93
N THR A 211 -9.27 -2.29 27.63
CA THR A 211 -8.10 -1.93 26.81
C THR A 211 -6.78 -2.35 27.45
N THR A 212 -6.70 -2.44 28.77
CA THR A 212 -5.48 -2.91 29.45
C THR A 212 -5.15 -4.36 29.09
N ALA A 213 -6.18 -5.19 28.92
CA ALA A 213 -6.00 -6.57 28.46
C ALA A 213 -5.50 -6.63 27.01
N LEU A 214 -5.81 -5.62 26.18
CA LEU A 214 -5.30 -5.52 24.83
C LEU A 214 -3.81 -5.11 24.83
N ASP A 215 -3.43 -4.12 25.63
CA ASP A 215 -2.04 -3.69 25.79
C ASP A 215 -1.15 -4.82 26.32
N GLU A 216 -1.63 -5.55 27.34
CA GLU A 216 -0.98 -6.76 27.84
C GLU A 216 -0.85 -7.82 26.75
N ALA A 217 -1.88 -8.04 25.94
CA ALA A 217 -1.81 -8.99 24.84
C ALA A 217 -0.80 -8.57 23.76
N ALA A 218 -0.67 -7.27 23.51
CA ALA A 218 0.27 -6.71 22.56
C ALA A 218 1.72 -6.86 23.03
N ALA A 219 2.00 -6.56 24.30
CA ALA A 219 3.32 -6.75 24.90
C ALA A 219 3.79 -8.23 24.88
N LEU A 220 2.85 -9.17 24.85
CA LEU A 220 3.10 -10.62 24.79
C LEU A 220 3.15 -11.19 23.37
N SER A 221 2.84 -10.38 22.35
CA SER A 221 2.72 -10.84 20.96
C SER A 221 3.89 -10.34 20.12
N THR A 222 4.32 -11.15 19.15
CA THR A 222 5.24 -10.67 18.11
C THR A 222 4.53 -9.70 17.15
N ALA A 223 5.27 -8.83 16.47
CA ALA A 223 4.71 -7.93 15.46
C ALA A 223 3.90 -8.70 14.38
N ALA A 224 4.37 -9.88 13.96
CA ALA A 224 3.65 -10.74 13.03
C ALA A 224 2.31 -11.25 13.60
N ALA A 225 2.28 -11.64 14.88
CA ALA A 225 1.05 -12.10 15.55
C ALA A 225 0.03 -10.97 15.75
N LEU A 226 0.51 -9.75 16.03
CA LEU A 226 -0.31 -8.54 16.13
C LEU A 226 -0.93 -8.18 14.78
N ARG A 227 -0.12 -8.13 13.71
CA ARG A 227 -0.59 -7.86 12.33
C ARG A 227 -1.61 -8.90 11.85
N ALA A 228 -1.36 -10.18 12.13
CA ALA A 228 -2.31 -11.23 11.80
C ALA A 228 -3.63 -11.12 12.57
N TRP A 229 -3.59 -10.60 13.81
CA TRP A 229 -4.80 -10.32 14.57
C TRP A 229 -5.54 -9.08 14.08
N ALA A 230 -4.82 -8.00 13.76
CA ALA A 230 -5.38 -6.81 13.13
C ALA A 230 -6.12 -7.19 11.85
N ALA A 231 -5.47 -7.94 10.95
CA ALA A 231 -6.10 -8.37 9.69
C ALA A 231 -7.41 -9.16 9.88
N ARG A 232 -7.52 -9.99 10.93
CA ARG A 232 -8.76 -10.72 11.26
C ARG A 232 -9.85 -9.82 11.85
N THR A 233 -9.46 -8.79 12.58
CA THR A 233 -10.39 -7.86 13.22
C THR A 233 -10.84 -6.74 12.29
N ARG A 234 -10.25 -6.65 11.08
CA ARG A 234 -10.48 -5.61 10.07
C ARG A 234 -10.30 -4.22 10.71
N PRO A 235 -9.06 -3.74 10.83
CA PRO A 235 -8.80 -2.48 11.51
C PRO A 235 -9.58 -1.36 10.83
N ALA A 236 -9.85 -0.29 11.57
CA ALA A 236 -10.46 0.89 10.99
C ALA A 236 -9.59 1.38 9.82
N PRO A 237 -10.17 1.91 8.73
CA PRO A 237 -9.40 2.44 7.60
C PRO A 237 -8.38 3.50 8.01
N SER A 238 -8.55 4.16 9.15
CA SER A 238 -7.62 5.13 9.75
C SER A 238 -6.30 4.53 10.24
N ASP A 239 -6.26 3.23 10.57
CA ASP A 239 -5.13 2.61 11.27
C ASP A 239 -4.17 1.90 10.29
N VAL A 240 -4.59 1.73 9.04
CA VAL A 240 -3.84 1.07 7.98
C VAL A 240 -2.78 1.98 7.32
N PRO A 241 -3.00 3.30 7.13
CA PRO A 241 -2.06 4.18 6.44
C PRO A 241 -0.64 4.17 7.02
N SER A 242 -0.48 4.24 8.34
CA SER A 242 0.87 4.22 8.97
C SER A 242 1.63 2.92 8.68
N LEU A 243 0.94 1.77 8.72
CA LEU A 243 1.54 0.49 8.34
C LEU A 243 1.90 0.42 6.86
N LEU A 244 1.13 1.09 5.99
CA LEU A 244 1.40 1.17 4.57
C LEU A 244 2.58 2.08 4.26
N ASP A 245 2.69 3.23 4.93
CA ASP A 245 3.81 4.16 4.78
C ASP A 245 5.12 3.49 5.23
N ASP A 246 5.09 2.80 6.37
CA ASP A 246 6.22 1.99 6.83
C ASP A 246 6.63 0.91 5.83
N ALA A 247 5.64 0.19 5.26
CA ALA A 247 5.90 -0.84 4.25
C ALA A 247 6.45 -0.21 2.96
N ALA A 248 5.91 0.94 2.53
CA ALA A 248 6.35 1.68 1.36
C ALA A 248 7.81 2.13 1.49
N GLY A 249 8.21 2.63 2.67
CA GLY A 249 9.60 3.01 2.96
C GLY A 249 10.59 1.84 2.85
N ARG A 250 10.11 0.60 2.97
CA ARG A 250 10.89 -0.63 2.76
C ARG A 250 10.68 -1.26 1.38
N GLY A 251 9.97 -0.60 0.47
CA GLY A 251 9.63 -1.13 -0.86
C GLY A 251 8.68 -2.33 -0.84
N CYS A 252 7.96 -2.54 0.26
CA CYS A 252 7.05 -3.66 0.48
C CYS A 252 5.58 -3.23 0.43
N GLY A 253 4.68 -4.19 0.23
CA GLY A 253 3.25 -4.04 0.51
C GLY A 253 2.79 -5.01 1.60
N LEU A 254 1.52 -4.95 1.98
CA LEU A 254 0.95 -5.76 3.06
C LEU A 254 0.05 -6.86 2.53
N CYS A 255 0.18 -8.08 3.03
CA CYS A 255 -0.74 -9.17 2.74
C CYS A 255 -2.16 -8.85 3.27
N PRO A 256 -3.23 -8.94 2.46
CA PRO A 256 -4.60 -8.64 2.91
C PRO A 256 -5.13 -9.58 4.00
N ARG A 257 -4.54 -10.77 4.18
CA ARG A 257 -5.01 -11.75 5.19
C ARG A 257 -4.33 -11.62 6.55
N CYS A 258 -3.08 -11.18 6.59
CA CYS A 258 -2.30 -11.15 7.84
C CYS A 258 -1.49 -9.88 8.03
N PHE A 259 -1.55 -8.93 7.10
CA PHE A 259 -0.72 -7.72 7.03
C PHE A 259 0.77 -7.97 7.19
N ALA A 260 1.26 -9.17 6.85
CA ALA A 260 2.69 -9.40 6.72
C ALA A 260 3.23 -8.62 5.53
N GLU A 261 4.38 -7.98 5.71
CA GLU A 261 5.11 -7.32 4.63
C GLU A 261 5.56 -8.35 3.60
N ARG A 262 5.39 -8.01 2.32
CA ARG A 262 5.77 -8.85 1.20
C ARG A 262 6.46 -7.99 0.15
N PRO A 263 7.44 -8.54 -0.58
CA PRO A 263 8.01 -7.87 -1.74
C PRO A 263 6.91 -7.64 -2.79
N PRO A 264 7.08 -6.66 -3.68
CA PRO A 264 6.14 -6.41 -4.76
C PRO A 264 6.03 -7.62 -5.68
N SER A 265 4.89 -7.75 -6.36
CA SER A 265 4.67 -8.80 -7.37
C SER A 265 5.57 -8.64 -8.58
N VAL A 266 5.92 -7.40 -8.92
CA VAL A 266 6.90 -7.06 -9.94
C VAL A 266 7.95 -6.16 -9.30
N SER A 267 9.21 -6.59 -9.32
CA SER A 267 10.33 -5.74 -8.90
C SER A 267 10.40 -4.52 -9.82
N PRO A 268 10.64 -3.29 -9.33
CA PRO A 268 10.78 -2.12 -10.21
C PRO A 268 12.04 -2.21 -11.07
N LEU A 269 12.06 -1.51 -12.22
CA LEU A 269 13.29 -1.42 -13.02
C LEU A 269 14.38 -0.66 -12.25
N PRO A 270 15.67 -1.04 -12.42
CA PRO A 270 16.77 -0.30 -11.82
C PRO A 270 16.82 1.13 -12.37
N PRO A 271 17.12 2.15 -11.54
CA PRO A 271 17.10 3.56 -11.97
C PRO A 271 18.04 3.78 -13.16
N PRO A 272 17.79 4.76 -14.05
CA PRO A 272 18.67 5.02 -15.19
C PRO A 272 20.12 5.30 -14.75
N LEU A 273 21.06 5.20 -15.69
CA LEU A 273 22.41 5.69 -15.46
C LEU A 273 22.38 7.21 -15.22
N THR A 274 23.26 7.71 -14.37
CA THR A 274 23.35 9.15 -14.09
C THR A 274 24.02 9.83 -15.29
N LEU A 275 23.32 10.77 -15.90
CA LEU A 275 23.83 11.59 -17.01
C LEU A 275 23.84 13.06 -16.59
N ALA A 276 25.02 13.64 -16.42
CA ALA A 276 25.20 15.05 -16.09
C ALA A 276 26.45 15.59 -16.77
N ASP A 277 26.36 16.78 -17.39
CA ASP A 277 27.51 17.51 -17.96
C ASP A 277 28.42 16.69 -18.90
N GLY A 278 27.82 15.82 -19.72
CA GLY A 278 28.59 14.94 -20.62
C GLY A 278 29.26 13.74 -19.94
N ARG A 279 28.97 13.51 -18.66
CA ARG A 279 29.38 12.33 -17.91
C ARG A 279 28.19 11.40 -17.70
N LEU A 280 28.34 10.17 -18.19
CA LEU A 280 27.44 9.04 -17.95
C LEU A 280 28.12 8.09 -16.95
N CYS A 281 27.48 7.77 -15.82
CA CYS A 281 28.06 6.85 -14.85
C CYS A 281 27.05 5.92 -14.15
N GLY A 282 27.53 4.73 -13.76
CA GLY A 282 26.79 3.74 -12.99
C GLY A 282 27.46 2.36 -13.02
N ASP A 283 27.22 1.55 -11.99
CA ASP A 283 27.72 0.16 -11.87
C ASP A 283 29.25 0.01 -12.00
N GLY A 284 29.99 1.05 -11.58
CA GLY A 284 31.46 1.09 -11.71
C GLY A 284 31.97 1.43 -13.12
N TYR A 285 31.07 1.70 -14.06
CA TYR A 285 31.39 2.19 -15.39
C TYR A 285 31.16 3.71 -15.50
N ALA A 286 32.01 4.38 -16.27
CA ALA A 286 31.83 5.79 -16.58
C ALA A 286 32.29 6.13 -18.00
N VAL A 287 31.58 7.04 -18.65
CA VAL A 287 31.96 7.66 -19.90
C VAL A 287 31.89 9.17 -19.69
N GLU A 288 33.00 9.86 -19.84
CA GLU A 288 33.09 11.31 -19.65
C GLU A 288 33.54 11.96 -20.96
N VAL A 289 32.69 12.82 -21.51
CA VAL A 289 33.01 13.64 -22.67
C VAL A 289 33.19 15.08 -22.21
N SER A 290 34.44 15.51 -22.14
CA SER A 290 34.86 16.82 -21.63
C SER A 290 35.63 17.63 -22.69
N GLY A 291 35.93 18.89 -22.37
CA GLY A 291 36.74 19.77 -23.21
C GLY A 291 35.94 20.90 -23.90
N PRO A 292 36.65 21.95 -24.35
CA PRO A 292 36.03 23.10 -25.02
C PRO A 292 35.40 22.70 -26.36
N ASP A 293 34.51 23.54 -26.89
CA ASP A 293 33.84 23.31 -28.18
C ASP A 293 34.78 23.08 -29.37
N GLY A 294 36.04 23.51 -29.26
CA GLY A 294 37.07 23.32 -30.28
C GLY A 294 37.73 21.94 -30.27
N LEU A 295 37.97 21.35 -29.10
CA LEU A 295 38.70 20.09 -28.94
C LEU A 295 38.15 19.32 -27.75
N ARG A 296 37.58 18.15 -28.03
CA ARG A 296 36.88 17.36 -27.02
C ARG A 296 37.58 16.04 -26.76
N THR A 297 37.65 15.68 -25.49
CA THR A 297 38.22 14.44 -24.99
C THR A 297 37.12 13.52 -24.48
N CYS A 298 37.34 12.22 -24.64
CA CYS A 298 36.47 11.16 -24.14
C CYS A 298 37.31 10.21 -23.28
N THR A 299 36.85 10.00 -22.05
CA THR A 299 37.43 9.04 -21.10
C THR A 299 36.39 7.96 -20.82
N VAL A 300 36.77 6.70 -21.01
CA VAL A 300 35.95 5.52 -20.71
C VAL A 300 36.61 4.74 -19.59
N THR A 301 35.92 4.63 -18.46
CA THR A 301 36.37 3.95 -17.25
C THR A 301 35.51 2.72 -17.00
N THR A 302 36.17 1.63 -16.63
CA THR A 302 35.54 0.38 -16.18
C THR A 302 36.01 0.07 -14.75
N PRO A 303 35.41 -0.92 -14.06
CA PRO A 303 35.90 -1.36 -12.76
C PRO A 303 37.37 -1.83 -12.75
N ALA A 304 37.90 -2.25 -13.91
CA ALA A 304 39.29 -2.65 -14.09
C ALA A 304 40.26 -1.46 -14.34
N GLY A 305 39.74 -0.24 -14.50
CA GLY A 305 40.51 0.96 -14.79
C GLY A 305 40.06 1.70 -16.04
N VAL A 306 40.86 2.69 -16.45
CA VAL A 306 40.63 3.51 -17.64
C VAL A 306 40.98 2.70 -18.89
N VAL A 307 39.97 2.39 -19.70
CA VAL A 307 40.15 1.61 -20.94
C VAL A 307 40.51 2.52 -22.10
N ARG A 308 40.03 3.77 -22.08
CA ARG A 308 40.29 4.76 -23.12
C ARG A 308 40.35 6.15 -22.50
N SER A 309 41.34 6.93 -22.91
CA SER A 309 41.42 8.36 -22.68
C SER A 309 42.03 9.00 -23.93
N GLY A 310 41.42 10.06 -24.45
CA GLY A 310 41.94 10.76 -25.62
C GLY A 310 40.87 11.54 -26.36
N LEU A 311 41.15 11.93 -27.61
CA LEU A 311 40.20 12.68 -28.44
C LEU A 311 38.92 11.87 -28.72
N ASP A 312 37.78 12.56 -28.78
CA ASP A 312 36.44 12.01 -29.08
C ASP A 312 36.27 11.59 -30.57
N GLY A 313 37.22 10.81 -31.08
CA GLY A 313 37.25 10.23 -32.43
C GLY A 313 37.12 11.26 -33.57
N ARG A 314 36.47 10.87 -34.68
CA ARG A 314 36.30 11.71 -35.89
C ARG A 314 35.52 13.00 -35.65
N ARG A 315 34.82 13.13 -34.52
CA ARG A 315 34.03 14.31 -34.13
C ARG A 315 34.66 15.08 -32.96
N ALA A 316 35.93 14.82 -32.63
CA ALA A 316 36.64 15.53 -31.56
C ALA A 316 36.79 17.04 -31.82
N ILE A 317 36.85 17.44 -33.11
CA ILE A 317 37.01 18.83 -33.53
C ILE A 317 35.64 19.41 -33.88
N GLY A 318 35.25 20.48 -33.18
CA GLY A 318 33.98 21.15 -33.41
C GLY A 318 33.86 21.76 -34.80
N PRO A 319 32.63 22.04 -35.29
CA PRO A 319 32.40 22.63 -36.61
C PRO A 319 33.07 24.02 -36.72
N ARG A 320 33.21 24.75 -35.61
CA ARG A 320 33.96 26.01 -35.56
C ARG A 320 35.45 25.79 -35.80
N ALA A 321 36.08 24.86 -35.09
CA ALA A 321 37.50 24.59 -35.23
C ALA A 321 37.83 24.01 -36.62
N VAL A 322 36.95 23.18 -37.19
CA VAL A 322 37.11 22.73 -38.59
C VAL A 322 36.86 23.84 -39.58
N GLY A 323 35.87 24.69 -39.35
CA GLY A 323 35.67 25.89 -40.17
C GLY A 323 36.88 26.80 -40.15
N VAL A 324 37.48 27.02 -38.97
CA VAL A 324 38.72 27.83 -38.83
C VAL A 324 39.89 27.17 -39.53
N ALA A 325 40.07 25.85 -39.39
CA ALA A 325 41.14 25.13 -40.07
C ALA A 325 40.98 25.17 -41.61
N ALA A 326 39.75 25.01 -42.11
CA ALA A 326 39.44 25.11 -43.54
C ALA A 326 39.67 26.55 -44.05
N ALA A 327 39.22 27.55 -43.31
CA ALA A 327 39.43 28.96 -43.61
C ALA A 327 40.93 29.32 -43.64
N ALA A 328 41.69 28.84 -42.66
CA ALA A 328 43.14 29.02 -42.58
C ALA A 328 43.87 28.34 -43.74
N ALA A 329 43.48 27.11 -44.10
CA ALA A 329 44.05 26.41 -45.26
C ALA A 329 43.82 27.19 -46.56
N VAL A 330 42.61 27.74 -46.76
CA VAL A 330 42.31 28.60 -47.92
C VAL A 330 43.16 29.87 -47.92
N LEU A 331 43.37 30.50 -46.75
CA LEU A 331 44.22 31.69 -46.64
C LEU A 331 45.68 31.39 -47.00
N VAL A 332 46.23 30.28 -46.50
CA VAL A 332 47.61 29.85 -46.81
C VAL A 332 47.78 29.55 -48.29
N VAL A 333 46.89 28.75 -48.87
CA VAL A 333 46.94 28.39 -50.31
C VAL A 333 46.76 29.63 -51.18
N GLY A 334 45.82 30.51 -50.85
CA GLY A 334 45.59 31.75 -51.58
C GLY A 334 46.79 32.71 -51.53
N GLY A 335 47.50 32.76 -50.39
CA GLY A 335 48.74 33.53 -50.24
C GLY A 335 49.89 32.97 -51.08
N VAL A 336 50.09 31.65 -51.06
CA VAL A 336 51.11 30.97 -51.90
C VAL A 336 50.86 31.19 -53.38
N LEU A 337 49.59 31.20 -53.80
CA LEU A 337 49.18 31.44 -55.19
C LEU A 337 49.07 32.92 -55.56
N SER A 338 49.35 33.85 -54.64
CA SER A 338 49.26 35.30 -54.84
C SER A 338 47.91 35.78 -55.38
N LEU A 339 46.81 35.15 -54.95
CA LEU A 339 45.45 35.56 -55.34
C LEU A 339 45.07 36.92 -54.73
N PRO A 340 44.15 37.69 -55.35
CA PRO A 340 43.66 38.94 -54.77
C PRO A 340 43.06 38.72 -53.37
N VAL A 341 43.41 39.59 -52.42
CA VAL A 341 43.01 39.46 -50.99
C VAL A 341 41.49 39.29 -50.84
N THR A 342 40.69 40.00 -51.64
CA THR A 342 39.23 39.91 -51.63
C THR A 342 38.72 38.52 -52.02
N VAL A 343 39.33 37.86 -53.01
CA VAL A 343 39.00 36.49 -53.43
C VAL A 343 39.36 35.49 -52.34
N VAL A 344 40.54 35.62 -51.74
CA VAL A 344 40.99 34.71 -50.67
C VAL A 344 40.09 34.83 -49.43
N VAL A 345 39.75 36.05 -49.02
CA VAL A 345 38.83 36.28 -47.88
C VAL A 345 37.44 35.71 -48.19
N GLY A 346 36.91 35.93 -49.40
CA GLY A 346 35.62 35.39 -49.83
C GLY A 346 35.59 33.85 -49.78
N LEU A 347 36.61 33.19 -50.33
CA LEU A 347 36.73 31.72 -50.29
C LEU A 347 36.91 31.19 -48.86
N SER A 348 37.62 31.91 -48.00
CA SER A 348 37.85 31.53 -46.59
C SER A 348 36.55 31.60 -45.76
N VAL A 349 35.75 32.67 -45.93
CA VAL A 349 34.43 32.77 -45.31
C VAL A 349 33.48 31.68 -45.84
N THR A 350 33.50 31.46 -47.15
CA THR A 350 32.66 30.42 -47.77
C THR A 350 33.03 29.03 -47.28
N SER A 351 34.33 28.70 -47.16
CA SER A 351 34.78 27.41 -46.65
C SER A 351 34.45 27.23 -45.16
N TYR A 352 34.55 28.28 -44.34
CA TYR A 352 34.11 28.27 -42.95
C TYR A 352 32.61 27.95 -42.84
N LEU A 353 31.78 28.68 -43.60
CA LEU A 353 30.32 28.50 -43.59
C LEU A 353 29.93 27.13 -44.14
N ALA A 354 30.53 26.70 -45.26
CA ALA A 354 30.31 25.38 -45.83
C ALA A 354 30.67 24.27 -44.84
N ALA A 355 31.84 24.34 -44.20
CA ALA A 355 32.25 23.36 -43.19
C ALA A 355 31.30 23.32 -41.99
N ARG A 356 30.76 24.48 -41.57
CA ARG A 356 29.79 24.60 -40.49
C ARG A 356 28.43 24.02 -40.87
N VAL A 357 27.94 24.27 -42.08
CA VAL A 357 26.65 23.79 -42.58
C VAL A 357 26.71 22.28 -42.86
N LEU A 358 27.74 21.81 -43.56
CA LEU A 358 27.90 20.41 -43.95
C LEU A 358 28.09 19.46 -42.77
N ARG A 359 28.64 19.94 -41.64
CA ARG A 359 28.81 19.10 -40.44
C ARG A 359 27.56 18.96 -39.58
N GLY A 360 26.52 19.75 -39.84
CA GLY A 360 25.31 19.78 -39.02
C GLY A 360 25.56 20.22 -37.57
N PRO A 361 24.49 20.39 -36.79
CA PRO A 361 24.60 20.61 -35.36
C PRO A 361 25.27 19.39 -34.72
N MET A 362 26.26 19.64 -33.85
CA MET A 362 26.86 18.55 -33.08
C MET A 362 25.87 18.04 -32.04
N ALA A 363 25.85 16.72 -31.87
CA ALA A 363 25.22 16.07 -30.73
C ALA A 363 25.69 16.72 -29.42
N THR A 364 24.84 16.78 -28.40
CA THR A 364 25.21 17.32 -27.07
C THR A 364 26.28 16.45 -26.39
N ALA A 365 26.96 16.96 -25.35
CA ALA A 365 27.96 16.16 -24.63
C ALA A 365 27.34 14.89 -24.02
N GLY A 366 26.10 14.98 -23.51
CA GLY A 366 25.37 13.84 -23.00
C GLY A 366 25.02 12.81 -24.08
N GLU A 367 24.55 13.25 -25.24
CA GLU A 367 24.31 12.36 -26.39
C GLU A 367 25.57 11.61 -26.80
N ARG A 368 26.71 12.31 -26.89
CA ARG A 368 27.99 11.66 -27.23
C ARG A 368 28.43 10.67 -26.15
N ALA A 369 28.22 10.97 -24.87
CA ALA A 369 28.53 10.04 -23.79
C ALA A 369 27.68 8.76 -23.90
N VAL A 370 26.40 8.87 -24.25
CA VAL A 370 25.53 7.72 -24.52
C VAL A 370 26.01 6.94 -25.75
N ASP A 371 26.33 7.62 -26.85
CA ASP A 371 26.84 7.00 -28.08
C ASP A 371 28.13 6.22 -27.81
N ARG A 372 29.03 6.80 -27.01
CA ARG A 372 30.29 6.18 -26.58
C ARG A 372 30.05 5.01 -25.65
N ALA A 373 29.05 5.06 -24.78
CA ALA A 373 28.67 3.90 -23.98
C ALA A 373 28.25 2.73 -24.89
N TRP A 374 27.44 2.98 -25.92
CA TRP A 374 27.07 1.94 -26.87
C TRP A 374 28.24 1.43 -27.72
N SER A 375 29.08 2.32 -28.27
CA SER A 375 30.14 1.91 -29.20
C SER A 375 31.37 1.34 -28.51
N ASP A 376 31.72 1.85 -27.33
CA ASP A 376 33.00 1.56 -26.68
C ASP A 376 32.81 0.70 -25.42
N LEU A 377 31.73 0.88 -24.67
CA LEU A 377 31.56 0.21 -23.37
C LEU A 377 30.79 -1.11 -23.47
N VAL A 378 29.61 -1.11 -24.09
CA VAL A 378 28.74 -2.29 -24.23
C VAL A 378 29.46 -3.51 -24.84
N PRO A 379 30.27 -3.39 -25.91
CA PRO A 379 31.00 -4.54 -26.48
C PRO A 379 32.05 -5.15 -25.55
N ARG A 380 32.50 -4.42 -24.51
CA ARG A 380 33.57 -4.83 -23.60
C ARG A 380 33.07 -5.46 -22.32
N ILE A 381 31.78 -5.32 -22.01
CA ILE A 381 31.19 -5.93 -20.82
C ILE A 381 30.83 -7.38 -21.13
N ARG A 382 31.28 -8.31 -20.28
CA ARG A 382 30.96 -9.73 -20.44
C ARG A 382 29.46 -9.96 -20.18
N PRO A 383 28.75 -10.71 -21.05
CA PRO A 383 27.35 -11.06 -20.81
C PRO A 383 27.14 -11.76 -19.46
N GLY A 384 26.10 -11.37 -18.73
CA GLY A 384 25.78 -11.89 -17.40
C GLY A 384 24.81 -10.96 -16.65
N PRO A 385 24.44 -11.27 -15.39
CA PRO A 385 23.46 -10.49 -14.64
C PRO A 385 23.85 -9.00 -14.47
N ALA A 386 25.15 -8.72 -14.26
CA ALA A 386 25.66 -7.35 -14.17
C ALA A 386 25.55 -6.60 -15.51
N PHE A 387 25.77 -7.29 -16.64
CA PHE A 387 25.57 -6.74 -17.97
C PHE A 387 24.11 -6.41 -18.23
N ASP A 388 23.20 -7.34 -17.92
CA ASP A 388 21.76 -7.13 -18.11
C ASP A 388 21.23 -5.97 -17.25
N HIS A 389 21.72 -5.86 -16.00
CA HIS A 389 21.42 -4.73 -15.13
C HIS A 389 21.93 -3.41 -15.74
N PHE A 390 23.21 -3.34 -16.13
CA PHE A 390 23.80 -2.17 -16.77
C PHE A 390 23.05 -1.79 -18.07
N LEU A 391 22.76 -2.78 -18.92
CA LEU A 391 22.07 -2.61 -20.19
C LEU A 391 20.64 -2.07 -19.99
N THR A 392 19.92 -2.58 -19.00
CA THR A 392 18.59 -2.05 -18.63
C THR A 392 18.67 -0.55 -18.33
N ARG A 393 19.64 -0.14 -17.50
CA ARG A 393 19.84 1.26 -17.11
C ARG A 393 20.32 2.14 -18.28
N LEU A 394 21.16 1.58 -19.16
CA LEU A 394 21.62 2.24 -20.37
C LEU A 394 20.49 2.46 -21.38
N CYS A 395 19.62 1.47 -21.59
CA CYS A 395 18.45 1.61 -22.45
C CYS A 395 17.51 2.71 -21.95
N ARG A 396 17.30 2.79 -20.63
CA ARG A 396 16.48 3.85 -20.01
C ARG A 396 17.00 5.25 -20.29
N VAL A 397 18.31 5.49 -20.10
CA VAL A 397 18.91 6.79 -20.38
C VAL A 397 19.00 7.08 -21.88
N SER A 398 19.05 6.05 -22.73
CA SER A 398 19.17 6.20 -24.19
C SER A 398 17.86 6.57 -24.89
N ALA A 399 16.71 6.36 -24.24
CA ALA A 399 15.41 6.75 -24.76
C ALA A 399 15.40 8.27 -25.05
N GLY A 400 15.09 8.64 -26.29
CA GLY A 400 15.15 10.05 -26.73
C GLY A 400 16.47 10.50 -27.38
N HIS A 401 17.57 9.73 -27.31
CA HIS A 401 18.87 10.09 -27.93
C HIS A 401 19.06 9.59 -29.36
N PRO A 402 19.56 10.41 -30.32
CA PRO A 402 19.44 10.25 -31.79
C PRO A 402 20.16 9.06 -32.44
N ASN A 403 21.21 8.48 -31.84
CA ASN A 403 22.04 7.48 -32.51
C ASN A 403 21.47 6.05 -32.41
N THR A 404 20.73 5.64 -33.44
CA THR A 404 20.08 4.31 -33.53
C THR A 404 21.01 3.22 -34.07
N GLU A 405 21.90 3.55 -35.01
CA GLU A 405 22.79 2.60 -35.68
C GLU A 405 23.77 1.93 -34.71
N ALA A 406 24.39 2.72 -33.83
CA ALA A 406 25.40 2.21 -32.89
C ALA A 406 24.84 1.20 -31.88
N ARG A 407 23.53 1.23 -31.61
CA ARG A 407 22.89 0.34 -30.64
C ARG A 407 22.19 -0.87 -31.25
N ALA A 408 21.78 -0.82 -32.52
CA ALA A 408 20.98 -1.89 -33.14
C ALA A 408 21.60 -3.29 -33.00
N GLY A 409 22.93 -3.41 -33.17
CA GLY A 409 23.66 -4.68 -33.08
C GLY A 409 23.79 -5.26 -31.65
N HIS A 410 23.52 -4.45 -30.62
CA HIS A 410 23.66 -4.86 -29.21
C HIS A 410 22.32 -5.15 -28.52
N LEU A 411 21.20 -4.86 -29.19
CA LEU A 411 19.86 -5.05 -28.64
C LEU A 411 19.29 -6.46 -28.90
N SER A 412 20.10 -7.37 -29.46
CA SER A 412 19.69 -8.76 -29.71
C SER A 412 19.70 -9.58 -28.41
N GLU A 413 18.49 -9.92 -27.96
CA GLU A 413 18.12 -10.94 -26.97
C GLU A 413 18.85 -10.95 -25.60
N PRO A 414 18.61 -9.94 -24.75
CA PRO A 414 18.98 -10.03 -23.34
C PRO A 414 18.32 -11.24 -22.65
N ARG A 415 19.06 -11.86 -21.70
CA ARG A 415 18.58 -13.04 -20.95
C ARG A 415 17.57 -12.62 -19.88
N ASP A 416 17.90 -11.58 -19.13
CA ASP A 416 17.00 -10.99 -18.16
C ASP A 416 15.78 -10.32 -18.81
N LEU A 417 14.63 -10.44 -18.14
CA LEU A 417 13.36 -9.95 -18.66
C LEU A 417 13.27 -8.42 -18.67
N ALA A 418 13.85 -7.75 -17.66
CA ALA A 418 13.87 -6.28 -17.59
C ALA A 418 14.77 -5.71 -18.68
N ALA A 419 15.96 -6.31 -18.88
CA ALA A 419 16.86 -5.93 -19.97
C ALA A 419 16.21 -6.10 -21.35
N ARG A 420 15.48 -7.21 -21.56
CA ARG A 420 14.75 -7.46 -22.81
C ARG A 420 13.64 -6.44 -23.03
N ALA A 421 12.85 -6.12 -21.99
CA ALA A 421 11.81 -5.10 -22.07
C ALA A 421 12.39 -3.72 -22.41
N ALA A 422 13.48 -3.33 -21.76
CA ALA A 422 14.16 -2.06 -22.02
C ALA A 422 14.76 -1.99 -23.43
N ALA A 423 15.36 -3.07 -23.92
CA ALA A 423 15.89 -3.15 -25.28
C ALA A 423 14.79 -3.06 -26.34
N ARG A 424 13.70 -3.83 -26.19
CA ARG A 424 12.56 -3.80 -27.13
C ARG A 424 11.85 -2.44 -27.13
N PHE A 425 11.69 -1.83 -25.95
CA PHE A 425 11.16 -0.48 -25.84
C PHE A 425 12.03 0.53 -26.60
N LEU A 426 13.36 0.48 -26.41
CA LEU A 426 14.29 1.36 -27.12
C LEU A 426 14.23 1.15 -28.64
N GLN A 427 14.12 -0.09 -29.12
CA GLN A 427 13.90 -0.38 -30.55
C GLN A 427 12.61 0.26 -31.09
N ALA A 428 11.53 0.26 -30.31
CA ALA A 428 10.27 0.92 -30.69
C ALA A 428 10.42 2.46 -30.73
N GLU A 429 11.16 3.06 -29.78
CA GLU A 429 11.50 4.49 -29.81
C GLU A 429 12.34 4.85 -31.04
N ASP A 430 13.26 3.97 -31.43
CA ASP A 430 14.14 4.17 -32.59
C ASP A 430 13.37 4.11 -33.89
N ALA A 431 12.53 3.10 -34.04
CA ALA A 431 11.65 2.93 -35.18
C ALA A 431 10.75 4.17 -35.35
N ALA A 432 10.30 4.79 -34.25
CA ALA A 432 9.44 5.96 -34.31
C ALA A 432 10.09 7.17 -35.01
N ARG A 433 11.42 7.28 -34.98
CA ARG A 433 12.14 8.33 -35.70
C ARG A 433 12.19 8.12 -37.20
N HIS A 434 11.99 6.88 -37.62
CA HIS A 434 11.86 6.48 -39.01
C HIS A 434 10.39 6.49 -39.46
N GLY A 435 9.50 7.20 -38.74
CA GLY A 435 8.10 7.37 -39.11
C GLY A 435 7.17 6.24 -38.65
N VAL A 436 7.68 5.24 -37.93
CA VAL A 436 6.82 4.22 -37.33
C VAL A 436 5.99 4.85 -36.21
N ASP A 437 4.77 4.38 -36.05
CA ASP A 437 3.93 4.84 -34.96
C ASP A 437 4.44 4.31 -33.61
N ARG A 438 5.09 5.20 -32.85
CA ARG A 438 5.64 4.96 -31.51
C ARG A 438 4.66 4.27 -30.57
N THR A 439 3.45 4.82 -30.43
CA THR A 439 2.49 4.33 -29.42
C THR A 439 1.87 3.01 -29.87
N GLY A 440 1.69 2.81 -31.18
CA GLY A 440 1.31 1.52 -31.76
C GLY A 440 2.34 0.43 -31.45
N ALA A 441 3.61 0.68 -31.76
CA ALA A 441 4.70 -0.27 -31.51
C ALA A 441 4.83 -0.64 -30.03
N ILE A 442 4.66 0.32 -29.11
CA ILE A 442 4.64 0.04 -27.66
C ILE A 442 3.39 -0.77 -27.29
N GLY A 443 2.22 -0.48 -27.87
CA GLY A 443 1.00 -1.27 -27.69
C GLY A 443 1.17 -2.73 -28.13
N ASP A 444 1.92 -2.98 -29.19
CA ASP A 444 2.24 -4.35 -29.65
C ASP A 444 3.14 -5.09 -28.65
N LEU A 445 4.13 -4.42 -28.06
CA LEU A 445 4.96 -4.98 -26.99
C LEU A 445 4.13 -5.34 -25.74
N LEU A 446 3.21 -4.48 -25.33
CA LEU A 446 2.30 -4.77 -24.22
C LEU A 446 1.42 -5.98 -24.54
N SER A 447 0.88 -6.04 -25.75
CA SER A 447 0.04 -7.14 -26.21
C SER A 447 0.79 -8.48 -26.20
N ALA A 448 2.05 -8.52 -26.65
CA ALA A 448 2.90 -9.71 -26.59
C ALA A 448 3.16 -10.17 -25.14
N GLY A 449 3.41 -9.23 -24.22
CA GLY A 449 3.54 -9.57 -22.80
C GLY A 449 2.27 -10.17 -22.20
N LEU A 450 1.10 -9.62 -22.54
CA LEU A 450 -0.19 -10.08 -22.02
C LEU A 450 -0.63 -11.43 -22.59
N ARG A 451 -0.33 -11.73 -23.86
CA ARG A 451 -0.60 -13.04 -24.48
C ARG A 451 0.21 -14.19 -23.87
N GLY A 452 1.24 -13.87 -23.10
CA GLY A 452 2.12 -14.85 -22.46
C GLY A 452 3.43 -15.10 -23.19
N ASP A 453 3.64 -14.50 -24.37
CA ASP A 453 4.87 -14.66 -25.17
C ASP A 453 6.12 -14.21 -24.37
N ALA A 454 5.99 -13.10 -23.65
CA ALA A 454 7.03 -12.57 -22.74
C ALA A 454 6.58 -12.50 -21.27
N GLY A 455 5.28 -12.71 -21.00
CA GLY A 455 4.68 -12.64 -19.67
C GLY A 455 4.29 -11.22 -19.21
N VAL A 456 3.41 -11.15 -18.21
CA VAL A 456 2.82 -9.88 -17.75
C VAL A 456 3.86 -8.93 -17.11
N THR A 457 4.90 -9.48 -16.48
CA THR A 457 6.03 -8.69 -15.95
C THR A 457 6.72 -7.87 -17.05
N PHE A 458 6.85 -8.43 -18.27
CA PHE A 458 7.41 -7.71 -19.41
C PHE A 458 6.55 -6.50 -19.79
N ALA A 459 5.22 -6.68 -19.87
CA ALA A 459 4.30 -5.59 -20.17
C ALA A 459 4.35 -4.49 -19.09
N GLU A 460 4.49 -4.88 -17.82
CA GLU A 460 4.66 -3.92 -16.72
C GLU A 460 5.94 -3.08 -16.87
N TYR A 461 7.07 -3.70 -17.24
CA TYR A 461 8.32 -2.98 -17.50
C TYR A 461 8.22 -2.02 -18.69
N VAL A 462 7.62 -2.48 -19.80
CA VAL A 462 7.38 -1.61 -20.97
C VAL A 462 6.50 -0.42 -20.59
N THR A 463 5.50 -0.64 -19.73
CA THR A 463 4.63 0.44 -19.23
C THR A 463 5.41 1.43 -18.35
N GLU A 464 6.26 0.96 -17.44
CA GLU A 464 7.14 1.82 -16.62
C GLU A 464 8.00 2.72 -17.51
N LEU A 465 8.65 2.13 -18.52
CA LEU A 465 9.53 2.85 -19.45
C LEU A 465 8.78 3.93 -20.24
N PHE A 466 7.59 3.60 -20.75
CA PHE A 466 6.76 4.55 -21.47
C PHE A 466 6.35 5.72 -20.58
N LEU A 467 5.84 5.45 -19.37
CA LEU A 467 5.38 6.50 -18.44
C LEU A 467 6.52 7.37 -17.92
N ALA A 468 7.71 6.78 -17.69
CA ALA A 468 8.90 7.52 -17.29
C ALA A 468 9.33 8.58 -18.32
N GLY A 469 9.04 8.33 -19.61
CA GLY A 469 9.28 9.27 -20.71
C GLY A 469 8.31 10.46 -20.78
N ARG A 470 7.40 10.61 -19.80
CA ARG A 470 6.39 11.69 -19.71
C ARG A 470 5.62 11.91 -21.03
N PRO A 471 4.97 10.87 -21.54
CA PRO A 471 4.22 10.93 -22.80
C PRO A 471 3.08 11.94 -22.71
N SER A 472 2.64 12.45 -23.86
CA SER A 472 1.48 13.34 -23.89
C SER A 472 0.23 12.63 -23.37
N PRO A 473 -0.73 13.35 -22.76
CA PRO A 473 -1.97 12.76 -22.26
C PRO A 473 -2.73 11.95 -23.33
N GLY A 474 -2.71 12.41 -24.59
CA GLY A 474 -3.30 11.68 -25.72
C GLY A 474 -2.58 10.39 -26.07
N ALA A 475 -1.25 10.35 -25.98
CA ALA A 475 -0.47 9.12 -26.16
C ALA A 475 -0.76 8.11 -25.04
N VAL A 476 -0.89 8.56 -23.79
CA VAL A 476 -1.31 7.70 -22.65
C VAL A 476 -2.72 7.14 -22.88
N ALA A 477 -3.67 7.99 -23.26
CA ALA A 477 -5.05 7.59 -23.50
C ALA A 477 -5.15 6.58 -24.64
N ARG A 478 -4.38 6.77 -25.71
CA ARG A 478 -4.29 5.84 -26.84
C ARG A 478 -3.62 4.53 -26.47
N LEU A 479 -2.47 4.57 -25.78
CA LEU A 479 -1.78 3.34 -25.35
C LEU A 479 -2.67 2.50 -24.44
N ARG A 480 -3.47 3.13 -23.58
CA ARG A 480 -4.45 2.45 -22.74
C ARG A 480 -5.43 1.62 -23.57
N VAL A 481 -6.00 2.19 -24.63
CA VAL A 481 -6.94 1.46 -25.50
C VAL A 481 -6.25 0.28 -26.19
N LEU A 482 -5.03 0.47 -26.70
CA LEU A 482 -4.24 -0.60 -27.33
C LEU A 482 -3.88 -1.72 -26.33
N ALA A 483 -3.52 -1.35 -25.09
CA ALA A 483 -3.22 -2.31 -24.03
C ALA A 483 -4.47 -3.11 -23.61
N LEU A 484 -5.64 -2.47 -23.56
CA LEU A 484 -6.90 -3.15 -23.29
C LEU A 484 -7.29 -4.10 -24.42
N ASP A 485 -7.12 -3.69 -25.68
CA ASP A 485 -7.34 -4.55 -26.85
C ASP A 485 -6.45 -5.80 -26.79
N GLY A 486 -5.16 -5.61 -26.53
CA GLY A 486 -4.21 -6.70 -26.34
C GLY A 486 -4.55 -7.63 -25.17
N ALA A 487 -5.02 -7.07 -24.05
CA ALA A 487 -5.46 -7.84 -22.89
C ALA A 487 -6.70 -8.68 -23.20
N PHE A 488 -7.70 -8.09 -23.83
CA PHE A 488 -8.93 -8.79 -24.18
C PHE A 488 -8.66 -9.89 -25.21
N ALA A 489 -7.82 -9.63 -26.20
CA ALA A 489 -7.35 -10.63 -27.15
C ALA A 489 -6.56 -11.77 -26.48
N ALA A 490 -5.88 -11.49 -25.37
CA ALA A 490 -5.21 -12.49 -24.55
C ALA A 490 -6.15 -13.23 -23.58
N GLY A 491 -7.46 -12.97 -23.61
CA GLY A 491 -8.46 -13.65 -22.77
C GLY A 491 -8.68 -13.04 -21.39
N PHE A 492 -8.12 -11.86 -21.11
CA PHE A 492 -8.40 -11.17 -19.84
C PHE A 492 -9.83 -10.62 -19.82
N THR A 493 -10.57 -10.95 -18.78
CA THR A 493 -11.85 -10.28 -18.47
C THR A 493 -11.59 -8.96 -17.72
N PRO A 494 -12.58 -8.04 -17.65
CA PRO A 494 -12.47 -6.83 -16.83
C PRO A 494 -12.07 -7.13 -15.38
N ARG A 495 -12.60 -8.22 -14.80
CA ARG A 495 -12.21 -8.65 -13.47
C ARG A 495 -10.76 -9.14 -13.42
N GLY A 496 -10.32 -9.93 -14.39
CA GLY A 496 -8.93 -10.37 -14.50
C GLY A 496 -7.95 -9.20 -14.61
N LEU A 497 -8.32 -8.14 -15.32
CA LEU A 497 -7.53 -6.89 -15.38
C LEU A 497 -7.40 -6.19 -14.02
N THR A 498 -8.40 -6.28 -13.14
CA THR A 498 -8.23 -5.76 -11.78
C THR A 498 -7.23 -6.53 -10.94
N ASP A 499 -6.98 -7.81 -11.26
CA ASP A 499 -5.90 -8.59 -10.66
C ASP A 499 -4.54 -8.14 -11.22
N VAL A 500 -4.45 -7.86 -12.54
CA VAL A 500 -3.28 -7.22 -13.16
C VAL A 500 -2.95 -5.91 -12.46
N TRP A 501 -3.92 -5.01 -12.29
CA TRP A 501 -3.72 -3.70 -11.64
C TRP A 501 -3.29 -3.79 -10.17
N ALA A 502 -3.58 -4.91 -9.50
CA ALA A 502 -3.12 -5.15 -8.13
C ALA A 502 -1.67 -5.66 -8.08
N ALA A 503 -1.21 -6.32 -9.14
CA ALA A 503 0.15 -6.86 -9.27
C ALA A 503 1.13 -5.87 -9.95
N CYS A 504 0.62 -5.03 -10.84
CA CYS A 504 1.37 -4.24 -11.81
C CYS A 504 1.05 -2.74 -11.64
N PRO A 505 1.81 -2.00 -10.80
CA PRO A 505 1.51 -0.60 -10.48
C PRO A 505 1.56 0.37 -11.67
N ASN A 506 2.45 0.18 -12.63
CA ASN A 506 2.56 1.05 -13.80
C ASN A 506 1.41 0.77 -14.78
N PHE A 507 1.03 -0.49 -14.97
CA PHE A 507 -0.17 -0.84 -15.75
C PHE A 507 -1.43 -0.27 -15.11
N ARG A 508 -1.49 -0.25 -13.78
CA ARG A 508 -2.54 0.48 -13.06
C ARG A 508 -2.46 1.98 -13.36
N ALA A 509 -1.30 2.62 -13.23
CA ALA A 509 -1.17 4.06 -13.51
C ALA A 509 -1.61 4.42 -14.95
N LEU A 510 -1.33 3.54 -15.91
CA LEU A 510 -1.81 3.67 -17.29
C LEU A 510 -3.35 3.66 -17.39
N THR A 511 -4.02 2.92 -16.51
CA THR A 511 -5.47 2.61 -16.55
C THR A 511 -6.31 3.27 -15.45
N ASP A 512 -5.71 3.93 -14.44
CA ASP A 512 -6.36 4.43 -13.20
C ASP A 512 -7.50 5.44 -13.46
N VAL A 513 -7.55 6.01 -14.67
CA VAL A 513 -8.61 6.93 -15.12
C VAL A 513 -9.88 6.19 -15.61
N VAL A 514 -9.89 4.87 -15.62
CA VAL A 514 -11.02 4.06 -16.12
C VAL A 514 -11.77 3.44 -14.94
N PRO A 515 -12.96 3.95 -14.58
CA PRO A 515 -13.84 3.26 -13.65
C PRO A 515 -14.12 1.82 -14.12
N LEU A 516 -14.27 0.90 -13.18
CA LEU A 516 -14.60 -0.51 -13.46
C LEU A 516 -15.82 -0.66 -14.36
N SER A 517 -16.83 0.20 -14.17
CA SER A 517 -18.00 0.27 -15.02
C SER A 517 -17.61 0.47 -16.49
N ARG A 518 -16.75 1.45 -16.75
CA ARG A 518 -16.33 1.76 -18.11
C ARG A 518 -15.52 0.63 -18.75
N LEU A 519 -14.69 -0.07 -17.97
CA LEU A 519 -13.95 -1.24 -18.46
C LEU A 519 -14.91 -2.35 -18.95
N GLY A 520 -16.01 -2.57 -18.24
CA GLY A 520 -17.04 -3.53 -18.62
C GLY A 520 -17.68 -3.19 -19.98
N VAL A 521 -18.02 -1.91 -20.21
CA VAL A 521 -18.58 -1.48 -21.49
C VAL A 521 -17.56 -1.60 -22.63
N GLN A 522 -16.30 -1.21 -22.40
CA GLN A 522 -15.24 -1.37 -23.40
C GLN A 522 -14.99 -2.84 -23.75
N TYR A 523 -15.07 -3.74 -22.78
CA TYR A 523 -15.02 -5.18 -23.05
C TYR A 523 -16.21 -5.66 -23.89
N GLY A 524 -17.43 -5.16 -23.62
CA GLY A 524 -18.60 -5.46 -24.44
C GLY A 524 -18.45 -4.98 -25.90
N VAL A 525 -17.91 -3.77 -26.10
CA VAL A 525 -17.58 -3.27 -27.45
C VAL A 525 -16.57 -4.16 -28.14
N TRP A 526 -15.53 -4.59 -27.41
CA TRP A 526 -14.49 -5.47 -27.94
C TRP A 526 -15.03 -6.84 -28.33
N ASP A 527 -15.84 -7.47 -27.47
CA ASP A 527 -16.46 -8.78 -27.71
C ASP A 527 -17.34 -8.78 -28.99
N TRP A 528 -18.00 -7.65 -29.25
CA TRP A 528 -18.84 -7.44 -30.43
C TRP A 528 -18.11 -7.09 -31.72
N THR A 529 -16.79 -6.98 -31.71
CA THR A 529 -16.03 -6.85 -32.97
C THR A 529 -16.29 -8.02 -33.93
N LYS A 530 -16.74 -9.18 -33.42
CA LYS A 530 -17.11 -10.34 -34.24
C LYS A 530 -18.52 -10.28 -34.84
N GLN A 531 -19.45 -9.61 -34.16
CA GLN A 531 -20.87 -9.48 -34.54
C GLN A 531 -21.39 -8.12 -34.05
N PRO A 532 -21.04 -7.01 -34.72
CA PRO A 532 -21.30 -5.68 -34.20
C PRO A 532 -22.79 -5.33 -34.33
N PRO A 533 -23.48 -4.96 -33.24
CA PRO A 533 -24.90 -4.57 -33.36
C PRO A 533 -25.12 -3.27 -34.14
N TRP A 534 -24.05 -2.49 -34.33
CA TRP A 534 -24.02 -1.29 -35.16
C TRP A 534 -23.61 -1.58 -36.61
N GLU A 535 -23.53 -2.83 -37.05
CA GLU A 535 -23.16 -3.18 -38.44
C GLU A 535 -24.09 -2.54 -39.48
N SER A 536 -25.38 -2.40 -39.14
CA SER A 536 -26.35 -1.70 -39.97
C SER A 536 -26.11 -0.19 -40.08
N VAL A 537 -25.25 0.39 -39.23
CA VAL A 537 -24.83 1.79 -39.27
C VAL A 537 -23.50 1.92 -40.00
N ALA A 538 -23.56 2.03 -41.33
CA ALA A 538 -22.38 2.18 -42.19
C ALA A 538 -21.44 3.30 -41.69
N GLY A 539 -20.13 3.05 -41.74
CA GLY A 539 -19.11 4.03 -41.34
C GLY A 539 -18.91 4.19 -39.82
N THR A 540 -19.44 3.27 -39.01
CA THR A 540 -19.20 3.20 -37.57
C THR A 540 -18.05 2.24 -37.27
N GLY A 541 -17.06 2.70 -36.52
CA GLY A 541 -15.95 1.88 -36.06
C GLY A 541 -15.81 1.89 -34.55
N THR A 542 -15.01 0.97 -34.02
CA THR A 542 -14.76 0.86 -32.58
C THR A 542 -13.61 1.76 -32.12
N VAL A 543 -13.59 2.10 -30.84
CA VAL A 543 -12.46 2.83 -30.23
C VAL A 543 -11.12 2.11 -30.42
N PHE A 544 -11.12 0.78 -30.51
CA PHE A 544 -9.93 -0.05 -30.75
C PHE A 544 -9.40 0.11 -32.17
N GLU A 545 -10.28 0.10 -33.18
CA GLU A 545 -9.91 0.41 -34.56
C GLU A 545 -9.39 1.84 -34.70
N LEU A 546 -10.08 2.81 -34.08
CA LEU A 546 -9.65 4.21 -34.09
C LEU A 546 -8.21 4.35 -33.57
N ALA A 547 -7.91 3.68 -32.46
CA ALA A 547 -6.60 3.68 -31.86
C ALA A 547 -5.52 3.10 -32.77
N ARG A 548 -5.84 2.25 -33.75
CA ARG A 548 -4.86 1.69 -34.71
C ARG A 548 -4.76 2.52 -35.99
N VAL A 549 -5.90 2.89 -36.59
CA VAL A 549 -5.97 3.44 -37.95
C VAL A 549 -5.64 4.94 -38.00
N ALA A 550 -5.96 5.71 -36.96
CA ALA A 550 -5.76 7.16 -36.97
C ALA A 550 -5.02 7.65 -35.71
N PRO A 551 -3.70 7.41 -35.57
CA PRO A 551 -2.93 7.66 -34.34
C PRO A 551 -3.10 9.06 -33.74
N THR A 552 -2.94 10.11 -34.55
CA THR A 552 -3.01 11.51 -34.12
C THR A 552 -4.42 11.90 -33.69
N LEU A 553 -5.43 11.47 -34.46
CA LEU A 553 -6.83 11.74 -34.16
C LEU A 553 -7.28 10.99 -32.91
N ALA A 554 -6.94 9.71 -32.79
CA ALA A 554 -7.25 8.87 -31.64
C ALA A 554 -6.67 9.45 -30.35
N GLY A 555 -5.40 9.89 -30.37
CA GLY A 555 -4.77 10.51 -29.20
C GLY A 555 -5.52 11.75 -28.70
N ARG A 556 -5.94 12.64 -29.61
CA ARG A 556 -6.74 13.82 -29.27
C ARG A 556 -8.13 13.45 -28.75
N LEU A 557 -8.87 12.63 -29.49
CA LEU A 557 -10.24 12.26 -29.12
C LEU A 557 -10.30 11.46 -27.82
N LEU A 558 -9.34 10.58 -27.55
CA LEU A 558 -9.28 9.81 -26.30
C LEU A 558 -8.80 10.65 -25.12
N HIS A 559 -8.11 11.77 -25.37
CA HIS A 559 -7.79 12.72 -24.32
C HIS A 559 -9.05 13.51 -23.91
N GLU A 560 -9.80 14.03 -24.88
CA GLU A 560 -11.02 14.83 -24.67
C GLU A 560 -12.20 13.99 -24.18
N HIS A 561 -12.37 12.82 -24.78
CA HIS A 561 -13.43 11.85 -24.51
C HIS A 561 -12.79 10.54 -24.09
N PRO A 562 -12.27 10.46 -22.85
CA PRO A 562 -11.63 9.26 -22.39
C PRO A 562 -12.61 8.09 -22.52
N ASP A 563 -13.89 8.28 -22.22
CA ASP A 563 -14.96 7.27 -22.29
C ASP A 563 -15.51 6.93 -23.69
N LEU A 564 -14.75 7.20 -24.75
CA LEU A 564 -15.08 6.83 -26.12
C LEU A 564 -15.22 5.30 -26.29
N LEU A 565 -16.29 4.90 -26.99
CA LEU A 565 -16.65 3.51 -27.27
C LEU A 565 -16.68 3.23 -28.77
N LEU A 566 -17.43 4.07 -29.51
CA LEU A 566 -17.56 4.00 -30.97
C LEU A 566 -17.32 5.39 -31.56
N TYR A 567 -16.95 5.42 -32.84
CA TYR A 567 -16.94 6.63 -33.64
C TYR A 567 -17.72 6.38 -34.93
N HIS A 568 -18.38 7.41 -35.45
CA HIS A 568 -19.06 7.37 -36.72
C HIS A 568 -18.61 8.54 -37.58
N ARG A 569 -18.21 8.26 -38.81
CA ARG A 569 -17.82 9.29 -39.78
C ARG A 569 -19.06 9.83 -40.47
N PRO A 570 -19.51 11.05 -40.14
CA PRO A 570 -20.74 11.58 -40.70
C PRO A 570 -20.52 12.03 -42.16
N PRO A 571 -21.61 12.38 -42.87
CA PRO A 571 -21.50 13.01 -44.20
C PRO A 571 -20.63 14.28 -44.16
N GLN A 572 -19.94 14.57 -45.26
CA GLN A 572 -18.96 15.67 -45.37
C GLN A 572 -19.46 17.01 -44.82
N ALA A 573 -20.72 17.38 -45.08
CA ALA A 573 -21.31 18.63 -44.59
C ALA A 573 -21.36 18.75 -43.06
N VAL A 574 -21.44 17.63 -42.35
CA VAL A 574 -21.41 17.59 -40.87
C VAL A 574 -19.96 17.46 -40.38
N ASP A 575 -19.14 16.64 -41.05
CA ASP A 575 -17.73 16.44 -40.72
C ASP A 575 -16.95 17.77 -40.75
N GLU A 576 -17.14 18.58 -41.81
CA GLU A 576 -16.50 19.89 -41.95
C GLU A 576 -16.92 20.89 -40.86
N ALA A 577 -18.16 20.80 -40.38
CA ALA A 577 -18.72 21.77 -39.44
C ALA A 577 -18.51 21.38 -37.97
N HIS A 578 -18.62 20.09 -37.65
CA HIS A 578 -18.70 19.59 -36.28
C HIS A 578 -17.80 18.38 -36.01
N GLY A 579 -17.08 17.88 -37.01
CA GLY A 579 -16.24 16.69 -36.91
C GLY A 579 -17.04 15.39 -36.77
N TRP A 580 -16.37 14.38 -36.21
CA TRP A 580 -16.93 13.02 -36.10
C TRP A 580 -17.98 12.91 -35.00
N VAL A 581 -18.92 12.00 -35.20
CA VAL A 581 -19.90 11.63 -34.16
C VAL A 581 -19.25 10.62 -33.23
N LEU A 582 -19.27 10.89 -31.93
CA LEU A 582 -18.61 10.05 -30.93
C LEU A 582 -19.65 9.40 -30.03
N VAL A 583 -19.58 8.08 -29.84
CA VAL A 583 -20.41 7.37 -28.87
C VAL A 583 -19.57 7.09 -27.65
N THR A 584 -19.96 7.68 -26.51
CA THR A 584 -19.26 7.55 -25.23
C THR A 584 -20.11 6.80 -24.22
N ALA A 585 -19.51 6.39 -23.10
CA ALA A 585 -20.28 5.82 -21.99
C ALA A 585 -21.34 6.80 -21.45
N ARG A 586 -21.10 8.12 -21.52
CA ARG A 586 -22.04 9.16 -21.04
C ARG A 586 -23.13 9.57 -22.03
N GLY A 587 -22.91 9.40 -23.34
CA GLY A 587 -23.86 9.82 -24.37
C GLY A 587 -23.25 9.83 -25.76
N VAL A 588 -24.02 10.27 -26.75
CA VAL A 588 -23.54 10.55 -28.10
C VAL A 588 -23.15 12.03 -28.19
N VAL A 589 -21.98 12.31 -28.76
CA VAL A 589 -21.41 13.65 -28.90
C VAL A 589 -21.39 14.05 -30.37
N VAL A 590 -21.91 15.24 -30.67
CA VAL A 590 -21.86 15.89 -31.98
C VAL A 590 -21.45 17.35 -31.79
N GLY A 591 -20.37 17.80 -32.42
CA GLY A 591 -19.90 19.19 -32.29
C GLY A 591 -19.60 19.58 -30.83
N GLY A 592 -19.08 18.64 -30.03
CA GLY A 592 -18.82 18.84 -28.59
C GLY A 592 -20.07 18.87 -27.70
N LYS A 593 -21.28 18.70 -28.25
CA LYS A 593 -22.53 18.64 -27.47
C LYS A 593 -22.93 17.19 -27.21
N LEU A 594 -23.21 16.87 -25.95
CA LEU A 594 -23.55 15.52 -25.49
C LEU A 594 -25.05 15.36 -25.26
N VAL A 595 -25.61 14.26 -25.76
CA VAL A 595 -26.99 13.81 -25.51
C VAL A 595 -26.97 12.35 -25.08
N ALA A 596 -27.63 12.03 -23.97
CA ALA A 596 -27.65 10.70 -23.39
C ALA A 596 -28.97 9.94 -23.61
N ASP A 597 -30.07 10.67 -23.84
CA ASP A 597 -31.43 10.15 -23.96
C ASP A 597 -31.63 9.44 -25.31
N PRO A 598 -32.01 8.14 -25.34
CA PRO A 598 -32.27 7.41 -26.57
C PRO A 598 -33.43 7.98 -27.40
N ASP A 599 -34.37 8.68 -26.77
CA ASP A 599 -35.56 9.23 -27.39
C ASP A 599 -35.48 10.75 -27.61
N ALA A 600 -34.28 11.32 -27.52
CA ALA A 600 -34.05 12.73 -27.75
C ALA A 600 -34.59 13.21 -29.10
N GLU A 601 -35.06 14.46 -29.12
CA GLU A 601 -35.56 15.10 -30.33
C GLU A 601 -34.42 15.26 -31.36
N LEU A 602 -34.61 14.69 -32.55
CA LEU A 602 -33.67 14.74 -33.66
C LEU A 602 -34.38 15.21 -34.92
N ARG A 603 -34.10 16.44 -35.37
CA ARG A 603 -34.60 16.98 -36.64
C ARG A 603 -33.69 18.05 -37.20
N VAL A 604 -33.83 18.34 -38.49
CA VAL A 604 -33.15 19.46 -39.14
C VAL A 604 -34.16 20.54 -39.47
N GLU A 605 -33.94 21.73 -38.92
CA GLU A 605 -34.66 22.96 -39.26
C GLU A 605 -33.96 23.68 -40.41
N GLY A 606 -34.73 24.33 -41.28
CA GLY A 606 -34.19 25.17 -42.37
C GLY A 606 -33.50 24.39 -43.50
N GLY A 607 -32.49 25.02 -44.11
CA GLY A 607 -31.66 24.41 -45.15
C GLY A 607 -32.14 24.60 -46.60
N ARG A 608 -33.01 25.59 -46.88
CA ARG A 608 -33.33 25.99 -48.26
C ARG A 608 -32.21 26.82 -48.90
N LEU A 609 -31.45 27.56 -48.07
CA LEU A 609 -30.27 28.33 -48.47
C LEU A 609 -29.00 27.75 -47.82
N VAL A 610 -27.85 27.90 -48.47
CA VAL A 610 -26.55 27.50 -47.90
C VAL A 610 -26.33 28.25 -46.57
N GLY A 611 -25.93 27.54 -45.52
CA GLY A 611 -25.73 28.08 -44.18
C GLY A 611 -26.99 28.23 -43.31
N SER A 612 -28.19 27.88 -43.83
CA SER A 612 -29.46 28.02 -43.09
C SER A 612 -29.95 26.75 -42.40
N ALA A 613 -29.20 25.64 -42.47
CA ALA A 613 -29.61 24.39 -41.83
C ALA A 613 -29.21 24.39 -40.35
N THR A 614 -30.11 23.98 -39.45
CA THR A 614 -29.83 23.81 -38.03
C THR A 614 -30.23 22.40 -37.60
N LEU A 615 -29.29 21.61 -37.09
CA LEU A 615 -29.58 20.31 -36.48
C LEU A 615 -30.03 20.53 -35.04
N VAL A 616 -31.25 20.10 -34.73
CA VAL A 616 -31.76 19.95 -33.37
C VAL A 616 -31.30 18.59 -32.86
N PHE A 617 -30.46 18.59 -31.83
CA PHE A 617 -29.86 17.41 -31.20
C PHE A 617 -30.20 17.43 -29.71
N GLY A 618 -31.37 16.90 -29.35
CA GLY A 618 -31.94 17.03 -28.01
C GLY A 618 -32.11 18.52 -27.63
N PRO A 619 -31.52 18.99 -26.51
CA PRO A 619 -31.61 20.39 -26.11
C PRO A 619 -30.69 21.32 -26.92
N HIS A 620 -29.84 20.78 -27.81
CA HIS A 620 -28.83 21.54 -28.52
C HIS A 620 -29.27 21.89 -29.95
N ARG A 621 -28.85 23.07 -30.42
CA ARG A 621 -29.03 23.53 -31.81
C ARG A 621 -27.66 23.74 -32.43
N LEU A 622 -27.38 23.05 -33.53
CA LEU A 622 -26.08 23.06 -34.21
C LEU A 622 -26.23 23.60 -35.64
N ALA A 623 -25.57 24.70 -35.95
CA ALA A 623 -25.59 25.29 -37.29
C ALA A 623 -24.84 24.40 -38.29
N LEU A 624 -25.42 24.14 -39.47
CA LEU A 624 -24.85 23.32 -40.52
C LEU A 624 -24.73 24.13 -41.83
N PRO A 625 -23.62 23.97 -42.58
CA PRO A 625 -23.43 24.66 -43.85
C PRO A 625 -24.43 24.19 -44.91
N ARG A 626 -24.85 22.91 -44.85
CA ARG A 626 -25.83 22.31 -45.76
C ARG A 626 -26.72 21.33 -45.00
N ARG A 627 -27.93 21.08 -45.51
CA ARG A 627 -28.85 20.10 -44.95
C ARG A 627 -28.26 18.68 -45.11
N PRO A 628 -28.07 17.91 -44.02
CA PRO A 628 -27.53 16.57 -44.12
C PRO A 628 -28.58 15.61 -44.71
N PRO A 629 -28.15 14.47 -45.30
CA PRO A 629 -29.05 13.40 -45.73
C PRO A 629 -29.98 12.94 -44.61
N ALA A 630 -31.23 12.60 -44.94
CA ALA A 630 -32.21 12.13 -43.95
C ALA A 630 -31.74 10.88 -43.19
N THR A 631 -30.94 10.03 -43.84
CA THR A 631 -30.33 8.83 -43.24
C THR A 631 -29.46 9.16 -42.04
N PHE A 632 -28.84 10.34 -41.99
CA PHE A 632 -27.99 10.76 -40.86
C PHE A 632 -28.77 10.88 -39.55
N LEU A 633 -30.01 11.38 -39.60
CA LEU A 633 -30.86 11.45 -38.39
C LEU A 633 -31.25 10.06 -37.88
N THR A 634 -31.54 9.14 -38.81
CA THR A 634 -31.81 7.73 -38.49
C THR A 634 -30.59 7.09 -37.84
N THR A 635 -29.40 7.34 -38.39
CA THR A 635 -28.12 6.90 -37.82
C THR A 635 -27.91 7.44 -36.41
N LEU A 636 -28.10 8.74 -36.16
CA LEU A 636 -27.95 9.32 -34.81
C LEU A 636 -28.90 8.67 -33.80
N ARG A 637 -30.17 8.48 -34.18
CA ARG A 637 -31.16 7.81 -33.32
C ARG A 637 -30.74 6.37 -33.03
N GLN A 638 -30.24 5.67 -34.04
CA GLN A 638 -29.78 4.30 -33.87
C GLN A 638 -28.55 4.21 -32.97
N LEU A 639 -27.58 5.12 -33.10
CA LEU A 639 -26.41 5.16 -32.21
C LEU A 639 -26.79 5.43 -30.75
N LEU A 640 -27.75 6.34 -30.52
CA LEU A 640 -28.30 6.60 -29.19
C LEU A 640 -28.95 5.34 -28.58
N ARG A 641 -29.76 4.61 -29.36
CA ARG A 641 -30.39 3.35 -28.94
C ARG A 641 -29.39 2.22 -28.72
N VAL A 642 -28.46 1.99 -29.64
CA VAL A 642 -27.39 0.98 -29.49
C VAL A 642 -26.62 1.21 -28.19
N ARG A 643 -26.31 2.48 -27.87
CA ARG A 643 -25.69 2.81 -26.59
C ARG A 643 -26.57 2.42 -25.40
N ALA A 644 -27.81 2.90 -25.36
CA ALA A 644 -28.67 2.76 -24.19
C ALA A 644 -29.16 1.32 -23.97
N GLU A 645 -29.59 0.65 -25.04
CA GLU A 645 -30.29 -0.64 -24.99
C GLU A 645 -29.33 -1.83 -25.05
N GLN A 646 -28.13 -1.65 -25.60
CA GLN A 646 -27.22 -2.76 -25.87
C GLN A 646 -25.90 -2.63 -25.11
N LEU A 647 -25.20 -1.49 -25.24
CA LEU A 647 -23.88 -1.32 -24.63
C LEU A 647 -23.94 -1.21 -23.10
N LEU A 648 -24.86 -0.40 -22.55
CA LEU A 648 -24.91 -0.16 -21.11
C LEU A 648 -25.35 -1.39 -20.29
N PRO A 649 -26.37 -2.19 -20.68
CA PRO A 649 -26.78 -3.36 -19.90
C PRO A 649 -25.70 -4.44 -19.72
N ARG A 650 -24.66 -4.46 -20.58
CA ARG A 650 -23.53 -5.41 -20.48
C ARG A 650 -22.57 -5.10 -19.32
N LEU A 651 -22.75 -3.97 -18.64
CA LEU A 651 -21.95 -3.56 -17.50
C LEU A 651 -21.83 -4.65 -16.43
N ASP A 652 -22.97 -5.21 -16.05
CA ASP A 652 -23.05 -6.12 -14.92
C ASP A 652 -22.50 -7.51 -15.25
N VAL A 653 -22.72 -7.97 -16.49
CA VAL A 653 -22.22 -9.26 -16.99
C VAL A 653 -20.69 -9.26 -17.01
N ALA A 654 -20.08 -8.16 -17.47
CA ALA A 654 -18.63 -8.04 -17.60
C ALA A 654 -17.89 -7.95 -16.25
N LEU A 655 -18.61 -7.63 -15.17
CA LEU A 655 -18.08 -7.52 -13.80
C LEU A 655 -18.31 -8.77 -12.96
N ALA A 656 -18.95 -9.81 -13.52
CA ALA A 656 -19.18 -11.07 -12.83
C ALA A 656 -17.87 -11.71 -12.34
N PRO A 657 -17.86 -12.35 -11.16
CA PRO A 657 -16.66 -12.98 -10.63
C PRO A 657 -16.22 -14.16 -11.51
N GLY A 658 -15.00 -14.08 -12.03
CA GLY A 658 -14.33 -15.17 -12.74
C GLY A 658 -13.04 -15.61 -12.04
N PRO A 659 -12.46 -16.75 -12.45
CA PRO A 659 -11.15 -17.18 -11.97
C PRO A 659 -10.05 -16.19 -12.40
N THR A 660 -8.98 -16.11 -11.60
CA THR A 660 -7.79 -15.32 -11.97
C THR A 660 -7.14 -15.93 -13.21
N HIS A 661 -6.77 -15.08 -14.18
CA HIS A 661 -6.15 -15.50 -15.43
C HIS A 661 -4.82 -16.26 -15.16
N PRO A 662 -4.56 -17.41 -15.83
CA PRO A 662 -3.39 -18.25 -15.54
C PRO A 662 -2.05 -17.53 -15.75
N ALA A 663 -1.98 -16.57 -16.67
CA ALA A 663 -0.78 -15.75 -16.90
C ALA A 663 -0.33 -14.93 -15.66
N LEU A 664 -1.20 -14.77 -14.65
CA LEU A 664 -0.87 -14.08 -13.40
C LEU A 664 -0.33 -15.00 -12.29
N ALA A 665 -0.29 -16.32 -12.53
CA ALA A 665 0.19 -17.27 -11.52
C ALA A 665 1.63 -16.98 -11.07
N SER A 666 2.50 -16.57 -11.99
CA SER A 666 3.89 -16.23 -11.70
C SER A 666 4.06 -14.93 -10.90
N LEU A 667 3.06 -14.04 -10.90
CA LEU A 667 3.08 -12.78 -10.15
C LEU A 667 2.59 -12.92 -8.70
N ALA A 668 1.98 -14.06 -8.37
CA ALA A 668 1.41 -14.29 -7.05
C ALA A 668 2.49 -14.69 -6.04
N ASN A 669 2.71 -13.84 -5.05
CA ASN A 669 3.62 -14.12 -3.95
C ASN A 669 2.95 -15.03 -2.90
N ARG A 670 3.55 -16.17 -2.54
CA ARG A 670 3.05 -17.03 -1.45
C ARG A 670 3.38 -16.44 -0.09
N CYS A 671 2.39 -15.90 0.61
CA CYS A 671 2.53 -15.44 1.98
C CYS A 671 2.67 -16.62 2.95
N GLY A 672 3.36 -16.43 4.09
CA GLY A 672 3.46 -17.45 5.15
C GLY A 672 2.11 -17.88 5.76
N CYS A 673 1.03 -17.12 5.52
CA CYS A 673 -0.34 -17.53 5.86
C CYS A 673 -0.99 -18.46 4.82
N GLY A 674 -0.27 -18.87 3.78
CA GLY A 674 -0.73 -19.74 2.70
C GLY A 674 -1.46 -19.05 1.55
N ALA A 675 -1.76 -17.75 1.64
CA ALA A 675 -2.39 -17.02 0.54
C ALA A 675 -1.39 -16.67 -0.57
N GLY A 676 -1.77 -16.94 -1.82
CA GLY A 676 -1.18 -16.28 -3.00
C GLY A 676 -1.69 -14.84 -3.07
N VAL A 677 -0.79 -13.87 -3.10
CA VAL A 677 -1.16 -12.45 -3.05
C VAL A 677 -0.44 -11.64 -4.12
N PHE A 678 -1.18 -10.72 -4.75
CA PHE A 678 -0.63 -9.66 -5.58
C PHE A 678 -0.29 -8.47 -4.69
N ILE A 679 0.95 -7.98 -4.78
CA ILE A 679 1.49 -6.96 -3.87
C ILE A 679 2.02 -5.80 -4.68
N THR A 680 1.58 -4.59 -4.31
CA THR A 680 2.15 -3.33 -4.76
C THR A 680 2.76 -2.63 -3.54
N PRO A 681 3.93 -1.96 -3.67
CA PRO A 681 4.53 -1.23 -2.56
C PRO A 681 3.57 -0.20 -1.97
N GLY A 682 3.55 -0.08 -0.64
CA GLY A 682 2.69 0.89 0.07
C GLY A 682 1.19 0.62 -0.03
N ARG A 683 0.77 -0.58 -0.44
CA ARG A 683 -0.65 -0.95 -0.51
C ARG A 683 -0.94 -2.27 0.18
N VAL A 684 -2.20 -2.44 0.60
CA VAL A 684 -2.73 -3.76 0.94
C VAL A 684 -2.93 -4.52 -0.35
N GLY A 685 -2.29 -5.68 -0.47
CA GLY A 685 -2.37 -6.54 -1.63
C GLY A 685 -3.75 -7.15 -1.84
N ARG A 686 -3.86 -7.96 -2.89
CA ARG A 686 -5.09 -8.67 -3.25
C ARG A 686 -4.84 -10.18 -3.26
N VAL A 687 -5.79 -10.96 -2.76
CA VAL A 687 -5.70 -12.43 -2.79
C VAL A 687 -5.94 -12.91 -4.22
N ALA A 688 -4.99 -13.67 -4.76
CA ALA A 688 -5.14 -14.36 -6.04
C ALA A 688 -6.08 -15.56 -5.88
N ARG A 689 -7.05 -15.71 -6.79
CA ARG A 689 -8.03 -16.80 -6.78
C ARG A 689 -7.83 -17.66 -8.02
N PHE A 690 -6.87 -18.56 -7.96
CA PHE A 690 -6.72 -19.59 -8.98
C PHE A 690 -7.83 -20.62 -8.80
N GLY A 691 -8.45 -21.06 -9.89
CA GLY A 691 -9.37 -22.20 -9.87
C GLY A 691 -8.66 -23.47 -9.37
N PRO A 692 -9.41 -24.51 -8.97
CA PRO A 692 -8.80 -25.83 -8.76
C PRO A 692 -8.08 -26.23 -10.05
N THR A 693 -6.75 -26.37 -9.96
CA THR A 693 -5.90 -26.88 -11.04
C THR A 693 -6.08 -28.36 -11.24
#